data_AF-A0A352F011-F1
#
_entry.id   AF-A0A352F011-F1
#
_cell.length_a   1.000
_cell.length_b   1.000
_cell.length_c   1.000
_cell.angle_alpha   90.00
_cell.angle_beta   90.00
_cell.angle_gamma   90.00
#
_symmetry.space_group_name_H-M   'P 1'
#
loop_
_entity.id
_entity.type
_entity.pdbx_description
1 polymer ?
#
loop_
_entity_poly.entity_id
_entity_poly.type
_entity_poly.pdbx_seq_one_letter_code
_entity_poly.pdbx_strand_id
1 'polypeptide(L)'
;MRTLKNLLVTLCCVIAISPALFAQHSNGNSTAATKTAELVPETLDITAGQKVKFRAVTKDPSGTTTPAAATAWFVAPFDLAGVDQAGTVSFFNPGEVVVGAIVAGRSTFIRVMVKPAAVARVDIEPMKSALVVGTTARLTAVARSADGNSRSDLSVNWTSSNSDVATVDAAGVVTAIAPGQAKLTATAGSGNGTINVTVVKSNLSGLSIDPRSTTARSGDVIHFNVRARNGPTDNYAVRWTVNGPAATIDPDGGFVAELPGSYVITAASGNEQAVASILITPRNAERALELIGRAPLKDFQGAEEWITGNYAYLSTISDKLLVYDVSDPAHPKLTDTIKVDARLINDVSTTADGRILVISREGASNRKNGIAFYDTSDPAHPKLISEYTETVTGGVHSAFVDSHYVYLTDDATGSMRVIDFADVKKPKEVARWEVPNQLSTMVHSGAGEEIAGRYLHDVQVKDGLAYLAYWRDGVVILDVGNGMKGGSPEHPQFVSQLRFNHFELYGSGWVAGTHAVFRYKNYLFVGDEVLPQNFDIYSRNRPIARGVMHVVDVSDINHPRKVAEYAVPEAGSHNMWVENDILYMGYYTGGGRVLDVSGELRGDLYRQGREIGRLWAGDPDAFRPNLSFTWGAQPHNGLVYFNDVNSGIWIVKLGAPITKGSTTSPGQ
;
A
#
# COMPACT_ATOMS: atom_id res chain seq x y z
N MET A 1 31.61 -12.70 -25.01
CA MET A 1 31.88 -13.29 -23.68
C MET A 1 31.59 -12.33 -22.51
N ARG A 2 30.60 -11.42 -22.61
CA ARG A 2 30.31 -10.41 -21.56
C ARG A 2 28.81 -10.20 -21.26
N THR A 3 27.95 -11.17 -21.57
CA THR A 3 26.48 -11.03 -21.50
C THR A 3 25.79 -12.00 -20.51
N LEU A 4 26.50 -12.62 -19.57
CA LEU A 4 25.90 -13.64 -18.67
C LEU A 4 26.09 -13.41 -17.15
N LYS A 5 26.49 -12.20 -16.72
CA LYS A 5 26.80 -11.92 -15.29
C LYS A 5 25.77 -11.06 -14.52
N ASN A 6 24.70 -10.57 -15.15
CA ASN A 6 23.79 -9.59 -14.51
C ASN A 6 22.41 -10.16 -14.10
N LEU A 7 22.30 -11.44 -13.71
CA LEU A 7 21.00 -12.06 -13.37
C LEU A 7 20.89 -12.56 -11.91
N LEU A 8 21.78 -12.15 -11.00
CA LEU A 8 21.72 -12.53 -9.58
C LEU A 8 22.11 -11.36 -8.69
N VAL A 9 21.16 -10.45 -8.42
CA VAL A 9 20.94 -9.75 -7.14
C VAL A 9 19.53 -9.18 -7.26
N THR A 10 18.53 -9.93 -6.80
CA THR A 10 17.12 -9.53 -6.79
C THR A 10 16.72 -9.32 -5.34
N LEU A 11 16.03 -8.21 -5.08
CA LEU A 11 15.48 -7.75 -3.81
C LEU A 11 15.13 -8.87 -2.81
N CYS A 12 16.02 -9.02 -1.83
CA CYS A 12 15.89 -9.80 -0.60
C CYS A 12 16.52 -8.91 0.48
N CYS A 13 15.77 -7.99 1.08
CA CYS A 13 16.18 -7.50 2.40
C CYS A 13 15.87 -8.51 3.51
N VAL A 14 15.10 -9.56 3.23
CA VAL A 14 15.01 -10.74 4.09
C VAL A 14 15.40 -12.00 3.32
N ILE A 15 16.43 -12.68 3.84
CA ILE A 15 17.15 -13.85 3.29
C ILE A 15 18.20 -13.54 2.21
N ALA A 16 19.24 -12.81 2.62
CA ALA A 16 20.56 -12.98 2.02
C ALA A 16 21.21 -14.28 2.54
N ILE A 17 21.13 -15.37 1.77
CA ILE A 17 22.16 -16.43 1.83
C ILE A 17 23.31 -15.94 0.94
N SER A 18 24.39 -15.47 1.57
CA SER A 18 25.65 -15.20 0.88
C SER A 18 26.19 -16.49 0.24
N PRO A 19 26.61 -16.51 -1.04
CA PRO A 19 27.41 -17.58 -1.58
C PRO A 19 28.87 -17.34 -1.18
N ALA A 20 29.21 -17.65 0.07
CA ALA A 20 30.59 -17.63 0.54
C ALA A 20 30.92 -18.96 1.21
N LEU A 21 31.06 -20.02 0.41
CA LEU A 21 31.90 -21.18 0.75
C LEU A 21 32.07 -22.07 -0.51
N PHE A 22 33.29 -22.58 -0.68
CA PHE A 22 33.78 -23.48 -1.74
C PHE A 22 34.27 -22.85 -3.05
N ALA A 23 35.38 -22.09 -2.96
CA ALA A 23 36.43 -22.20 -3.96
C ALA A 23 37.51 -23.16 -3.45
N GLN A 24 37.36 -24.45 -3.70
CA GLN A 24 38.49 -25.38 -3.69
C GLN A 24 38.77 -25.81 -5.13
N HIS A 25 39.99 -25.55 -5.57
CA HIS A 25 40.54 -26.03 -6.84
C HIS A 25 40.51 -27.55 -6.91
N SER A 26 40.06 -28.08 -8.04
CA SER A 26 40.54 -29.37 -8.55
C SER A 26 40.78 -29.26 -10.05
N ASN A 27 42.05 -29.13 -10.43
CA ASN A 27 42.51 -29.46 -11.78
C ASN A 27 42.39 -30.97 -11.94
N GLY A 28 41.37 -31.41 -12.68
CA GLY A 28 41.14 -32.79 -13.05
C GLY A 28 40.57 -32.83 -14.45
N ASN A 29 41.40 -33.25 -15.41
CA ASN A 29 41.04 -33.42 -16.80
C ASN A 29 40.06 -34.61 -16.91
N SER A 30 38.77 -34.35 -17.17
CA SER A 30 37.84 -35.40 -17.61
C SER A 30 36.91 -34.83 -18.69
N THR A 31 37.01 -35.39 -19.89
CA THR A 31 36.03 -35.26 -20.97
C THR A 31 34.75 -35.99 -20.61
N ALA A 32 33.99 -35.45 -19.64
CA ALA A 32 32.61 -35.83 -19.39
C ALA A 32 31.70 -34.87 -20.17
N ALA A 33 30.94 -35.42 -21.11
CA ALA A 33 29.83 -34.74 -21.78
C ALA A 33 29.02 -33.92 -20.76
N THR A 34 29.09 -32.58 -20.85
CA THR A 34 28.56 -31.69 -19.81
C THR A 34 27.04 -31.82 -19.74
N LYS A 35 26.53 -32.47 -18.70
CA LYS A 35 25.09 -32.49 -18.43
C LYS A 35 24.59 -31.10 -18.04
N THR A 36 23.49 -30.64 -18.63
CA THR A 36 22.81 -29.38 -18.28
C THR A 36 21.69 -29.65 -17.26
N ALA A 37 21.43 -28.72 -16.35
CA ALA A 37 20.32 -28.84 -15.39
C ALA A 37 19.08 -28.12 -15.93
N GLU A 38 17.93 -28.77 -15.89
CA GLU A 38 16.64 -28.25 -16.37
C GLU A 38 15.54 -28.47 -15.31
N LEU A 39 14.46 -27.70 -15.41
CA LEU A 39 13.28 -27.83 -14.57
C LEU A 39 12.12 -28.40 -15.38
N VAL A 40 11.45 -29.39 -14.79
CA VAL A 40 10.27 -30.05 -15.38
C VAL A 40 9.07 -29.77 -14.46
N PRO A 41 7.89 -29.42 -15.01
CA PRO A 41 7.58 -29.27 -16.45
C PRO A 41 8.11 -27.97 -17.08
N GLU A 42 8.48 -28.03 -18.37
CA GLU A 42 9.06 -26.91 -19.13
C GLU A 42 8.03 -25.87 -19.63
N THR A 43 6.78 -26.29 -19.78
CA THR A 43 5.67 -25.43 -20.20
C THR A 43 4.45 -25.79 -19.38
N LEU A 44 3.68 -24.77 -19.01
CA LEU A 44 2.51 -24.90 -18.17
C LEU A 44 1.48 -23.84 -18.55
N ASP A 45 0.20 -24.22 -18.51
CA ASP A 45 -0.90 -23.27 -18.49
C ASP A 45 -1.38 -23.14 -17.04
N ILE A 46 -0.94 -22.07 -16.36
CA ILE A 46 -1.20 -21.85 -14.93
C ILE A 46 -2.17 -20.70 -14.74
N THR A 47 -3.11 -20.88 -13.83
CA THR A 47 -3.99 -19.83 -13.30
C THR A 47 -3.65 -19.55 -11.84
N ALA A 48 -3.82 -18.29 -11.44
CA ALA A 48 -3.67 -17.88 -10.05
C ALA A 48 -4.55 -18.74 -9.12
N GLY A 49 -3.97 -19.17 -8.00
CA GLY A 49 -4.54 -20.11 -7.03
C GLY A 49 -4.06 -21.56 -7.18
N GLN A 50 -3.37 -21.92 -8.27
CA GLN A 50 -2.88 -23.29 -8.49
C GLN A 50 -1.52 -23.57 -7.83
N LYS A 51 -1.25 -24.86 -7.56
CA LYS A 51 0.05 -25.36 -7.09
C LYS A 51 0.62 -26.37 -8.09
N VAL A 52 1.92 -26.32 -8.32
CA VAL A 52 2.62 -27.20 -9.27
C VAL A 52 3.90 -27.72 -8.66
N LYS A 53 4.16 -29.02 -8.83
CA LYS A 53 5.42 -29.62 -8.44
C LYS A 53 6.45 -29.51 -9.56
N PHE A 54 7.52 -28.76 -9.33
CA PHE A 54 8.69 -28.77 -10.19
C PHE A 54 9.69 -29.84 -9.74
N ARG A 55 10.41 -30.40 -10.70
CA ARG A 55 11.50 -31.35 -10.48
C ARG A 55 12.73 -30.88 -11.23
N ALA A 56 13.88 -30.99 -10.58
CA ALA A 56 15.16 -30.80 -11.23
C ALA A 56 15.56 -32.09 -11.97
N VAL A 57 16.03 -31.94 -13.20
CA VAL A 57 16.61 -33.03 -14.00
C VAL A 57 17.96 -32.60 -14.56
N THR A 58 18.82 -33.56 -14.87
CA THR A 58 20.01 -33.33 -15.69
C THR A 58 19.81 -33.95 -17.08
N LYS A 59 20.18 -33.21 -18.11
CA LYS A 59 20.09 -33.62 -19.52
C LYS A 59 21.47 -33.80 -20.09
N ASP A 60 21.73 -34.95 -20.69
CA ASP A 60 22.98 -35.20 -21.39
C ASP A 60 22.96 -34.62 -22.82
N PRO A 61 24.09 -34.59 -23.55
CA PRO A 61 24.12 -34.08 -24.92
C PRO A 61 23.26 -34.86 -25.93
N SER A 62 22.78 -36.06 -25.59
CA SER A 62 21.84 -36.83 -26.42
C SER A 62 20.38 -36.41 -26.20
N GLY A 63 20.13 -35.52 -25.22
CA GLY A 63 18.81 -35.05 -24.84
C GLY A 63 18.11 -35.91 -23.78
N THR A 64 18.78 -36.94 -23.25
CA THR A 64 18.19 -37.83 -22.24
C THR A 64 18.18 -37.16 -20.88
N THR A 65 17.01 -37.08 -20.23
CA THR A 65 16.84 -36.48 -18.90
C THR A 65 16.89 -37.52 -17.79
N THR A 66 17.55 -37.19 -16.68
CA THR A 66 17.63 -38.03 -15.47
C THR A 66 17.34 -37.20 -14.22
N PRO A 67 16.58 -37.72 -13.23
CA PRO A 67 16.27 -36.97 -12.01
C PRO A 67 17.51 -36.45 -11.30
N ALA A 68 17.44 -35.22 -10.80
CA ALA A 68 18.51 -34.60 -10.04
C ALA A 68 17.98 -33.99 -8.75
N ALA A 69 18.80 -34.02 -7.69
CA ALA A 69 18.47 -33.38 -6.44
C ALA A 69 18.79 -31.88 -6.51
N ALA A 70 17.80 -31.05 -6.18
CA ALA A 70 18.02 -29.63 -5.96
C ALA A 70 18.45 -29.40 -4.51
N THR A 71 19.51 -28.62 -4.30
CA THR A 71 19.96 -28.21 -2.96
C THR A 71 19.23 -26.96 -2.45
N ALA A 72 18.56 -26.23 -3.34
CA ALA A 72 17.70 -25.11 -3.01
C ALA A 72 16.68 -24.87 -4.14
N TRP A 73 15.51 -24.34 -3.78
CA TRP A 73 14.49 -23.84 -4.69
C TRP A 73 14.28 -22.36 -4.43
N PHE A 74 13.93 -21.62 -5.47
CA PHE A 74 13.61 -20.21 -5.36
C PHE A 74 12.55 -19.84 -6.40
N VAL A 75 11.78 -18.80 -6.10
CA VAL A 75 10.75 -18.27 -6.99
C VAL A 75 10.74 -16.76 -6.88
N ALA A 76 10.51 -16.09 -8.00
CA ALA A 76 10.42 -14.64 -8.05
C ALA A 76 9.40 -14.18 -9.09
N PRO A 77 8.75 -13.03 -8.87
CA PRO A 77 8.76 -12.31 -7.61
C PRO A 77 7.89 -13.04 -6.57
N PHE A 78 8.26 -12.93 -5.28
CA PHE A 78 7.67 -13.71 -4.19
C PHE A 78 6.21 -13.35 -3.88
N ASP A 79 5.75 -12.20 -4.39
CA ASP A 79 4.37 -11.72 -4.32
C ASP A 79 3.45 -12.36 -5.38
N LEU A 80 4.02 -13.00 -6.41
CA LEU A 80 3.27 -13.75 -7.43
C LEU A 80 3.27 -15.26 -7.17
N ALA A 81 4.30 -15.80 -6.54
CA ALA A 81 4.39 -17.22 -6.24
C ALA A 81 5.37 -17.54 -5.09
N GLY A 82 5.17 -18.71 -4.47
CA GLY A 82 5.98 -19.25 -3.38
C GLY A 82 6.45 -20.66 -3.69
N VAL A 83 7.63 -21.09 -3.20
CA VAL A 83 8.14 -22.46 -3.44
C VAL A 83 8.59 -23.13 -2.15
N ASP A 84 8.18 -24.38 -1.94
CA ASP A 84 8.65 -25.19 -0.82
C ASP A 84 10.03 -25.83 -1.09
N GLN A 85 10.68 -26.34 -0.04
CA GLN A 85 11.98 -27.03 -0.17
C GLN A 85 11.95 -28.27 -1.07
N ALA A 86 10.77 -28.83 -1.30
CA ALA A 86 10.59 -29.97 -2.15
C ALA A 86 10.36 -29.56 -3.62
N GLY A 87 10.22 -28.27 -3.95
CA GLY A 87 9.96 -27.75 -5.30
C GLY A 87 8.49 -27.60 -5.68
N THR A 88 7.57 -27.60 -4.71
CA THR A 88 6.15 -27.27 -4.97
C THR A 88 5.98 -25.77 -4.99
N VAL A 89 5.61 -25.23 -6.16
CA VAL A 89 5.34 -23.82 -6.36
C VAL A 89 3.84 -23.55 -6.21
N SER A 90 3.47 -22.60 -5.36
CA SER A 90 2.11 -22.06 -5.26
C SER A 90 2.05 -20.73 -5.99
N PHE A 91 1.14 -20.58 -6.94
CA PHE A 91 0.96 -19.35 -7.71
C PHE A 91 -0.23 -18.57 -7.17
N PHE A 92 -0.01 -17.33 -6.75
CA PHE A 92 -1.01 -16.53 -6.04
C PHE A 92 -1.72 -15.56 -6.96
N ASN A 93 -1.01 -14.98 -7.93
CA ASN A 93 -1.49 -13.86 -8.74
C ASN A 93 -1.07 -14.01 -10.21
N PRO A 94 -1.81 -13.36 -11.15
CA PRO A 94 -1.41 -13.32 -12.54
C PRO A 94 -0.12 -12.52 -12.73
N GLY A 95 0.69 -12.92 -13.70
CA GLY A 95 1.98 -12.29 -13.96
C GLY A 95 3.07 -13.31 -14.26
N GLU A 96 4.23 -12.81 -14.65
CA GLU A 96 5.35 -13.66 -15.01
C GLU A 96 6.13 -14.06 -13.75
N VAL A 97 6.26 -15.36 -13.54
CA VAL A 97 6.95 -15.97 -12.42
C VAL A 97 8.19 -16.70 -12.92
N VAL A 98 9.34 -16.40 -12.34
CA VAL A 98 10.58 -17.15 -12.51
C VAL A 98 10.67 -18.18 -11.39
N VAL A 99 10.62 -19.46 -11.74
CA VAL A 99 10.94 -20.57 -10.83
C VAL A 99 12.38 -20.98 -11.10
N GLY A 100 13.14 -21.29 -10.05
CA GLY A 100 14.46 -21.88 -10.24
C GLY A 100 14.92 -22.78 -9.11
N ALA A 101 16.03 -23.46 -9.37
CA ALA A 101 16.65 -24.40 -8.44
C ALA A 101 18.17 -24.39 -8.57
N ILE A 102 18.86 -24.79 -7.50
CA ILE A 102 20.30 -25.07 -7.51
C ILE A 102 20.51 -26.58 -7.60
N VAL A 103 21.14 -27.04 -8.68
CA VAL A 103 21.40 -28.45 -8.98
C VAL A 103 22.89 -28.63 -9.18
N ALA A 104 23.53 -29.49 -8.37
CA ALA A 104 24.99 -29.71 -8.40
C ALA A 104 25.81 -28.40 -8.41
N GLY A 105 25.39 -27.42 -7.61
CA GLY A 105 26.06 -26.12 -7.49
C GLY A 105 25.80 -25.14 -8.64
N ARG A 106 24.89 -25.45 -9.57
CA ARG A 106 24.50 -24.56 -10.68
C ARG A 106 23.03 -24.17 -10.62
N SER A 107 22.71 -22.92 -10.91
CA SER A 107 21.33 -22.43 -10.97
C SER A 107 20.68 -22.75 -12.32
N THR A 108 19.42 -23.19 -12.30
CA THR A 108 18.56 -23.36 -13.47
C THR A 108 17.22 -22.68 -13.24
N PHE A 109 16.59 -22.18 -14.30
CA PHE A 109 15.43 -21.29 -14.24
C PHE A 109 14.41 -21.61 -15.33
N ILE A 110 13.14 -21.34 -15.03
CA ILE A 110 12.03 -21.37 -15.97
C ILE A 110 11.11 -20.17 -15.74
N ARG A 111 10.58 -19.59 -16.82
CA ARG A 111 9.56 -18.53 -16.76
C ARG A 111 8.19 -19.15 -16.96
N VAL A 112 7.26 -18.82 -16.07
CA VAL A 112 5.88 -19.30 -16.06
C VAL A 112 4.96 -18.09 -16.16
N MET A 113 4.11 -18.05 -17.17
CA MET A 113 3.09 -17.01 -17.30
C MET A 113 1.82 -17.44 -16.56
N VAL A 114 1.51 -16.77 -15.45
CA VAL A 114 0.30 -17.05 -14.65
C VAL A 114 -0.86 -16.22 -15.17
N LYS A 115 -1.97 -16.88 -15.53
CA LYS A 115 -3.23 -16.26 -15.93
C LYS A 115 -4.07 -15.88 -14.71
N PRO A 116 -5.00 -14.91 -14.84
CA PRO A 116 -5.95 -14.61 -13.77
C PRO A 116 -6.78 -15.84 -13.36
N ALA A 117 -7.21 -15.90 -12.09
CA ALA A 117 -8.07 -16.98 -11.57
C ALA A 117 -9.43 -17.05 -12.30
N ALA A 118 -10.32 -17.98 -11.98
CA ALA A 118 -11.70 -17.93 -12.47
C ALA A 118 -12.56 -16.99 -11.60
N VAL A 119 -13.62 -16.40 -12.17
CA VAL A 119 -14.61 -15.63 -11.39
C VAL A 119 -15.51 -16.59 -10.62
N ALA A 120 -15.64 -16.36 -9.31
CA ALA A 120 -16.50 -17.14 -8.43
C ALA A 120 -17.87 -16.46 -8.23
N ARG A 121 -17.91 -15.13 -8.09
CA ARG A 121 -19.15 -14.37 -7.87
C ARG A 121 -19.08 -12.96 -8.45
N VAL A 122 -20.23 -12.30 -8.52
CA VAL A 122 -20.33 -10.85 -8.82
C VAL A 122 -21.01 -10.15 -7.65
N ASP A 123 -20.31 -9.23 -7.01
CA ASP A 123 -20.86 -8.42 -5.93
C ASP A 123 -21.56 -7.20 -6.56
N ILE A 124 -22.84 -6.98 -6.24
CA ILE A 124 -23.64 -5.84 -6.73
C ILE A 124 -23.94 -4.92 -5.55
N GLU A 125 -23.67 -3.63 -5.69
CA GLU A 125 -24.00 -2.64 -4.66
C GLU A 125 -25.54 -2.57 -4.44
N PRO A 126 -26.03 -2.69 -3.19
CA PRO A 126 -27.46 -2.62 -2.91
C PRO A 126 -28.06 -1.27 -3.26
N MET A 127 -29.27 -1.28 -3.84
CA MET A 127 -30.06 -0.06 -3.97
C MET A 127 -30.64 0.33 -2.61
N LYS A 128 -30.42 1.58 -2.18
CA LYS A 128 -30.94 2.10 -0.90
C LYS A 128 -32.43 2.45 -0.94
N SER A 129 -32.97 2.68 -2.14
CA SER A 129 -34.36 3.12 -2.35
C SER A 129 -34.97 2.49 -3.60
N ALA A 130 -36.30 2.48 -3.67
CA ALA A 130 -37.03 2.05 -4.85
C ALA A 130 -36.80 3.02 -6.03
N LEU A 131 -36.82 2.47 -7.25
CA LEU A 131 -36.79 3.28 -8.47
C LEU A 131 -38.18 3.83 -8.78
N VAL A 132 -38.22 5.00 -9.38
CA VAL A 132 -39.47 5.64 -9.80
C VAL A 132 -39.69 5.38 -11.28
N VAL A 133 -40.92 5.09 -11.71
CA VAL A 133 -41.25 4.91 -13.14
C VAL A 133 -40.67 6.06 -13.98
N GLY A 134 -39.98 5.71 -15.08
CA GLY A 134 -39.32 6.64 -15.98
C GLY A 134 -37.88 7.01 -15.59
N THR A 135 -37.41 6.62 -14.40
CA THR A 135 -36.03 6.87 -13.97
C THR A 135 -35.06 5.80 -14.45
N THR A 136 -33.78 6.18 -14.43
CA THR A 136 -32.68 5.23 -14.54
C THR A 136 -31.74 5.31 -13.36
N ALA A 137 -31.11 4.19 -13.02
CA ALA A 137 -30.07 4.10 -12.00
C ALA A 137 -28.93 3.22 -12.51
N ARG A 138 -27.69 3.58 -12.22
CA ARG A 138 -26.53 2.75 -12.56
C ARG A 138 -26.22 1.82 -11.39
N LEU A 139 -26.14 0.52 -11.66
CA LEU A 139 -25.62 -0.47 -10.73
C LEU A 139 -24.10 -0.57 -10.86
N THR A 140 -23.43 -0.61 -9.71
CA THR A 140 -22.02 -0.97 -9.61
C THR A 140 -21.91 -2.46 -9.33
N ALA A 141 -21.19 -3.19 -10.18
CA ALA A 141 -20.94 -4.62 -10.00
C ALA A 141 -19.44 -4.90 -10.10
N VAL A 142 -18.94 -5.73 -9.19
CA VAL A 142 -17.52 -6.13 -9.14
C VAL A 142 -17.45 -7.66 -9.20
N ALA A 143 -16.89 -8.19 -10.29
CA ALA A 143 -16.60 -9.61 -10.37
C ALA A 143 -15.42 -9.96 -9.44
N ARG A 144 -15.52 -11.09 -8.74
CA ARG A 144 -14.49 -11.57 -7.81
C ARG A 144 -14.14 -13.03 -8.02
N SER A 145 -12.86 -13.37 -7.89
CA SER A 145 -12.39 -14.75 -7.78
C SER A 145 -12.66 -15.33 -6.39
N ALA A 146 -12.43 -16.64 -6.23
CA ALA A 146 -12.72 -17.37 -4.99
C ALA A 146 -11.90 -16.87 -3.79
N ASP A 147 -10.71 -16.33 -4.04
CA ASP A 147 -9.82 -15.68 -3.07
C ASP A 147 -10.22 -14.24 -2.72
N GLY A 148 -11.30 -13.71 -3.32
CA GLY A 148 -11.82 -12.37 -3.09
C GLY A 148 -11.23 -11.26 -3.97
N ASN A 149 -10.24 -11.58 -4.82
CA ASN A 149 -9.61 -10.59 -5.70
C ASN A 149 -10.57 -10.10 -6.78
N SER A 150 -10.54 -8.78 -7.05
CA SER A 150 -11.35 -8.15 -8.09
C SER A 150 -10.91 -8.59 -9.49
N ARG A 151 -11.87 -8.76 -10.39
CA ARG A 151 -11.68 -9.25 -11.77
C ARG A 151 -12.27 -8.29 -12.78
N SER A 152 -11.51 -7.24 -13.08
CA SER A 152 -11.87 -6.15 -14.00
C SER A 152 -11.55 -6.46 -15.46
N ASP A 153 -10.85 -7.57 -15.75
CA ASP A 153 -10.50 -8.01 -17.11
C ASP A 153 -11.67 -8.63 -17.88
N LEU A 154 -12.83 -8.79 -17.24
CA LEU A 154 -14.03 -9.39 -17.83
C LEU A 154 -15.19 -8.38 -17.84
N SER A 155 -15.99 -8.41 -18.92
CA SER A 155 -17.23 -7.67 -18.98
C SER A 155 -18.31 -8.32 -18.11
N VAL A 156 -19.14 -7.47 -17.48
CA VAL A 156 -20.34 -7.91 -16.76
C VAL A 156 -21.52 -7.87 -17.71
N ASN A 157 -22.22 -9.00 -17.86
CA ASN A 157 -23.47 -9.11 -18.60
C ASN A 157 -24.66 -9.04 -17.66
N TRP A 158 -25.75 -8.42 -18.11
CA TRP A 158 -26.93 -8.20 -17.30
C TRP A 158 -28.19 -8.81 -17.92
N THR A 159 -29.09 -9.30 -17.07
CA THR A 159 -30.43 -9.78 -17.46
C THR A 159 -31.47 -9.35 -16.44
N SER A 160 -32.72 -9.20 -16.88
CA SER A 160 -33.87 -8.93 -16.02
C SER A 160 -34.85 -10.09 -16.07
N SER A 161 -35.37 -10.49 -14.91
CA SER A 161 -36.45 -11.48 -14.82
C SER A 161 -37.80 -10.95 -15.30
N ASN A 162 -37.96 -9.63 -15.37
CA ASN A 162 -39.20 -8.98 -15.80
C ASN A 162 -38.89 -7.62 -16.45
N SER A 163 -38.68 -7.64 -17.77
CA SER A 163 -38.39 -6.44 -18.57
C SER A 163 -39.56 -5.46 -18.66
N ASP A 164 -40.79 -5.88 -18.34
CA ASP A 164 -41.94 -4.97 -18.34
C ASP A 164 -41.95 -4.08 -17.08
N VAL A 165 -41.24 -4.49 -16.02
CA VAL A 165 -41.07 -3.71 -14.78
C VAL A 165 -39.76 -2.93 -14.82
N ALA A 166 -38.64 -3.57 -15.11
CA ALA A 166 -37.34 -2.93 -15.20
C ALA A 166 -36.42 -3.62 -16.22
N THR A 167 -35.78 -2.84 -17.09
CA THR A 167 -34.72 -3.31 -17.98
C THR A 167 -33.35 -2.91 -17.42
N VAL A 168 -32.30 -3.58 -17.89
CA VAL A 168 -30.91 -3.25 -17.56
C VAL A 168 -30.07 -3.41 -18.82
N ASP A 169 -29.21 -2.44 -19.10
CA ASP A 169 -28.31 -2.48 -20.25
C ASP A 169 -26.94 -3.09 -19.90
N ALA A 170 -26.06 -3.20 -20.91
CA ALA A 170 -24.73 -3.75 -20.75
C ALA A 170 -23.80 -2.89 -19.86
N ALA A 171 -24.12 -1.60 -19.66
CA ALA A 171 -23.38 -0.72 -18.76
C ALA A 171 -23.89 -0.80 -17.31
N GLY A 172 -24.87 -1.66 -17.04
CA GLY A 172 -25.52 -1.79 -15.74
C GLY A 172 -26.51 -0.66 -15.44
N VAL A 173 -26.96 0.09 -16.46
CA VAL A 173 -27.99 1.12 -16.29
C VAL A 173 -29.35 0.47 -16.31
N VAL A 174 -30.03 0.51 -15.17
CA VAL A 174 -31.39 0.03 -14.97
C VAL A 174 -32.38 1.10 -15.39
N THR A 175 -33.40 0.76 -16.17
CA THR A 175 -34.52 1.65 -16.53
C THR A 175 -35.81 1.13 -15.91
N ALA A 176 -36.47 1.96 -15.11
CA ALA A 176 -37.73 1.65 -14.44
C ALA A 176 -38.93 1.92 -15.37
N ILE A 177 -39.71 0.88 -15.69
CA ILE A 177 -40.76 0.94 -16.72
C ILE A 177 -42.15 0.98 -16.09
N ALA A 178 -42.47 0.05 -15.19
CA ALA A 178 -43.78 -0.05 -14.55
C ALA A 178 -43.67 -0.45 -13.07
N PRO A 179 -44.64 -0.08 -12.22
CA PRO A 179 -44.63 -0.47 -10.81
C PRO A 179 -44.60 -1.99 -10.65
N GLY A 180 -43.74 -2.49 -9.75
CA GLY A 180 -43.57 -3.92 -9.53
C GLY A 180 -42.18 -4.28 -9.02
N GLN A 181 -41.82 -5.55 -9.11
CA GLN A 181 -40.49 -6.05 -8.78
C GLN A 181 -39.88 -6.81 -9.95
N ALA A 182 -38.57 -6.64 -10.14
CA ALA A 182 -37.77 -7.41 -11.09
C ALA A 182 -36.47 -7.86 -10.41
N LYS A 183 -36.04 -9.09 -10.68
CA LYS A 183 -34.73 -9.59 -10.27
C LYS A 183 -33.75 -9.38 -11.41
N LEU A 184 -32.70 -8.61 -11.16
CA LEU A 184 -31.61 -8.42 -12.10
C LEU A 184 -30.46 -9.37 -11.76
N THR A 185 -29.87 -9.97 -12.80
CA THR A 185 -28.75 -10.90 -12.66
C THR A 185 -27.56 -10.38 -13.45
N ALA A 186 -26.43 -10.20 -12.77
CA ALA A 186 -25.14 -9.88 -13.35
C ALA A 186 -24.31 -11.17 -13.51
N THR A 187 -23.68 -11.39 -14.65
CA THR A 187 -22.78 -12.53 -14.89
C THR A 187 -21.43 -12.07 -15.44
N ALA A 188 -20.35 -12.69 -14.98
CA ALA A 188 -18.99 -12.43 -15.48
C ALA A 188 -18.21 -13.74 -15.45
N GLY A 189 -17.78 -14.22 -16.64
CA GLY A 189 -17.24 -15.58 -16.77
C GLY A 189 -18.22 -16.64 -16.25
N SER A 190 -17.76 -17.49 -15.32
CA SER A 190 -18.58 -18.49 -14.64
C SER A 190 -19.35 -17.97 -13.42
N GLY A 191 -19.03 -16.76 -12.94
CA GLY A 191 -19.65 -16.19 -11.74
C GLY A 191 -20.91 -15.40 -12.02
N ASN A 192 -21.77 -15.27 -11.01
CA ASN A 192 -22.96 -14.42 -11.08
C ASN A 192 -23.25 -13.72 -9.74
N GLY A 193 -24.14 -12.74 -9.80
CA GLY A 193 -24.71 -12.02 -8.67
C GLY A 193 -26.12 -11.54 -9.01
N THR A 194 -26.97 -11.32 -8.01
CA THR A 194 -28.36 -10.92 -8.24
C THR A 194 -28.81 -9.82 -7.29
N ILE A 195 -29.67 -8.92 -7.78
CA ILE A 195 -30.30 -7.86 -6.99
C ILE A 195 -31.79 -7.77 -7.31
N ASN A 196 -32.62 -7.49 -6.31
CA ASN A 196 -34.05 -7.22 -6.51
C ASN A 196 -34.26 -5.71 -6.63
N VAL A 197 -34.92 -5.30 -7.71
CA VAL A 197 -35.31 -3.91 -7.96
C VAL A 197 -36.81 -3.76 -7.74
N THR A 198 -37.19 -2.79 -6.93
CA THR A 198 -38.59 -2.38 -6.74
C THR A 198 -38.83 -1.08 -7.49
N VAL A 199 -39.88 -1.04 -8.31
CA VAL A 199 -40.31 0.15 -9.05
C VAL A 199 -41.63 0.66 -8.50
N VAL A 200 -41.72 1.96 -8.26
CA VAL A 200 -42.91 2.65 -7.74
C VAL A 200 -43.36 3.78 -8.67
N LYS A 201 -44.63 4.16 -8.59
CA LYS A 201 -45.17 5.29 -9.36
C LYS A 201 -44.73 6.62 -8.74
N SER A 202 -44.37 7.61 -9.58
CA SER A 202 -44.09 8.97 -9.10
C SER A 202 -45.37 9.72 -8.72
N ASN A 203 -45.32 10.43 -7.61
CA ASN A 203 -46.28 11.48 -7.21
C ASN A 203 -45.58 12.84 -7.01
N LEU A 204 -44.37 13.00 -7.56
CA LEU A 204 -43.65 14.28 -7.57
C LEU A 204 -44.35 15.28 -8.49
N SER A 205 -44.32 16.57 -8.11
CA SER A 205 -44.83 17.68 -8.95
C SER A 205 -43.81 18.82 -9.12
N GLY A 206 -42.53 18.53 -8.88
CA GLY A 206 -41.45 19.50 -8.98
C GLY A 206 -40.27 19.18 -8.05
N LEU A 207 -39.06 19.49 -8.53
CA LEU A 207 -37.81 19.41 -7.78
C LEU A 207 -37.15 20.80 -7.66
N SER A 208 -36.37 20.99 -6.60
CA SER A 208 -35.45 22.12 -6.45
C SER A 208 -34.12 21.62 -5.86
N ILE A 209 -33.01 22.22 -6.28
CA ILE A 209 -31.68 21.97 -5.72
C ILE A 209 -31.29 23.14 -4.80
N ASP A 210 -30.71 22.82 -3.65
CA ASP A 210 -30.11 23.76 -2.71
C ASP A 210 -28.65 23.36 -2.43
N PRO A 211 -27.66 24.26 -2.62
CA PRO A 211 -27.80 25.61 -3.14
C PRO A 211 -28.13 25.66 -4.63
N ARG A 212 -28.91 26.67 -5.06
CA ARG A 212 -29.21 26.89 -6.49
C ARG A 212 -28.00 27.39 -7.28
N SER A 213 -27.17 28.21 -6.65
CA SER A 213 -25.86 28.59 -7.20
C SER A 213 -24.87 28.90 -6.10
N THR A 214 -23.60 28.57 -6.31
CA THR A 214 -22.54 28.84 -5.33
C THR A 214 -21.17 29.00 -6.00
N THR A 215 -20.15 29.32 -5.21
CA THR A 215 -18.74 29.34 -5.63
C THR A 215 -17.91 28.50 -4.67
N ALA A 216 -16.87 27.84 -5.18
CA ALA A 216 -15.93 27.06 -4.39
C ALA A 216 -14.55 27.04 -5.05
N ARG A 217 -13.53 26.47 -4.40
CA ARG A 217 -12.21 26.26 -5.00
C ARG A 217 -12.08 24.83 -5.53
N SER A 218 -11.14 24.60 -6.44
CA SER A 218 -10.77 23.24 -6.87
C SER A 218 -10.55 22.33 -5.64
N GLY A 219 -11.17 21.15 -5.68
CA GLY A 219 -11.12 20.15 -4.60
C GLY A 219 -11.99 20.42 -3.37
N ASP A 220 -12.66 21.58 -3.24
CA ASP A 220 -13.67 21.75 -2.18
C ASP A 220 -14.90 20.89 -2.54
N VAL A 221 -15.37 20.07 -1.59
CA VAL A 221 -16.59 19.27 -1.78
C VAL A 221 -17.82 20.08 -1.38
N ILE A 222 -18.79 20.17 -2.28
CA ILE A 222 -20.05 20.89 -2.06
C ILE A 222 -21.20 19.89 -2.13
N HIS A 223 -22.02 19.87 -1.08
CA HIS A 223 -23.22 19.03 -1.04
C HIS A 223 -24.42 19.77 -1.59
N PHE A 224 -25.01 19.22 -2.65
CA PHE A 224 -26.28 19.65 -3.21
C PHE A 224 -27.41 18.75 -2.68
N ASN A 225 -28.45 19.37 -2.15
CA ASN A 225 -29.63 18.67 -1.65
C ASN A 225 -30.81 18.90 -2.58
N VAL A 226 -31.63 17.86 -2.80
CA VAL A 226 -32.89 17.99 -3.53
C VAL A 226 -34.04 18.14 -2.56
N ARG A 227 -35.00 19.00 -2.90
CA ARG A 227 -36.31 19.09 -2.24
C ARG A 227 -37.42 18.91 -3.26
N ALA A 228 -38.42 18.09 -2.93
CA ALA A 228 -39.63 17.96 -3.72
C ALA A 228 -40.68 18.98 -3.28
N ARG A 229 -41.47 19.48 -4.22
CA ARG A 229 -42.49 20.51 -3.95
C ARG A 229 -43.60 20.04 -2.99
N ASN A 230 -43.92 18.74 -2.99
CA ASN A 230 -45.07 18.16 -2.25
C ASN A 230 -44.68 17.24 -1.08
N GLY A 231 -43.44 17.30 -0.56
CA GLY A 231 -43.02 16.48 0.58
C GLY A 231 -41.51 16.15 0.57
N PRO A 232 -41.03 15.32 1.51
CA PRO A 232 -39.64 14.86 1.54
C PRO A 232 -39.30 13.97 0.32
N THR A 233 -38.03 13.97 -0.08
CA THR A 233 -37.54 13.23 -1.25
C THR A 233 -37.16 11.78 -0.96
N ASP A 234 -37.24 11.34 0.29
CA ASP A 234 -36.65 10.08 0.79
C ASP A 234 -37.17 8.81 0.07
N ASN A 235 -38.35 8.91 -0.56
CA ASN A 235 -38.97 7.83 -1.32
C ASN A 235 -38.63 7.82 -2.82
N TYR A 236 -37.83 8.77 -3.32
CA TYR A 236 -37.53 8.90 -4.74
C TYR A 236 -36.03 8.84 -5.00
N ALA A 237 -35.61 7.88 -5.81
CA ALA A 237 -34.25 7.87 -6.33
C ALA A 237 -33.98 9.17 -7.11
N VAL A 238 -32.95 9.90 -6.71
CA VAL A 238 -32.46 11.09 -7.40
C VAL A 238 -31.23 10.69 -8.21
N ARG A 239 -31.25 11.04 -9.50
CA ARG A 239 -30.08 10.92 -10.37
C ARG A 239 -29.39 12.27 -10.48
N TRP A 240 -28.11 12.29 -10.16
CA TRP A 240 -27.24 13.45 -10.33
C TRP A 240 -26.44 13.36 -11.62
N THR A 241 -26.25 14.49 -12.29
CA THR A 241 -25.29 14.67 -13.38
C THR A 241 -24.59 16.02 -13.26
N VAL A 242 -23.36 16.08 -13.77
CA VAL A 242 -22.56 17.30 -13.86
C VAL A 242 -22.14 17.51 -15.31
N ASN A 243 -22.22 18.76 -15.78
CA ASN A 243 -21.62 19.21 -17.03
C ASN A 243 -20.50 20.20 -16.72
N GLY A 244 -19.27 19.83 -17.11
CA GLY A 244 -18.05 20.62 -16.98
C GLY A 244 -16.80 19.74 -17.05
N PRO A 245 -15.60 20.34 -17.13
CA PRO A 245 -14.35 19.59 -17.28
C PRO A 245 -13.91 18.94 -15.95
N ALA A 246 -13.62 17.64 -15.93
CA ALA A 246 -12.99 16.97 -14.79
C ALA A 246 -13.67 17.28 -13.43
N ALA A 247 -14.94 16.89 -13.30
CA ALA A 247 -15.69 16.97 -12.06
C ALA A 247 -16.55 15.72 -11.88
N THR A 248 -16.89 15.41 -10.63
CA THR A 248 -17.79 14.33 -10.26
C THR A 248 -18.90 14.86 -9.35
N ILE A 249 -20.05 14.20 -9.41
CA ILE A 249 -21.10 14.34 -8.41
C ILE A 249 -21.59 12.94 -8.06
N ASP A 250 -21.49 12.60 -6.78
CA ASP A 250 -21.83 11.28 -6.28
C ASP A 250 -23.33 11.19 -5.96
N PRO A 251 -23.87 9.97 -5.75
CA PRO A 251 -25.29 9.78 -5.45
C PRO A 251 -25.80 10.51 -4.20
N ASP A 252 -24.92 10.82 -3.26
CA ASP A 252 -25.24 11.60 -2.06
C ASP A 252 -25.32 13.11 -2.30
N GLY A 253 -25.10 13.57 -3.53
CA GLY A 253 -25.11 14.99 -3.90
C GLY A 253 -23.78 15.70 -3.64
N GLY A 254 -22.75 14.99 -3.18
CA GLY A 254 -21.40 15.53 -3.01
C GLY A 254 -20.73 15.76 -4.36
N PHE A 255 -20.52 17.03 -4.71
CA PHE A 255 -19.85 17.48 -5.92
C PHE A 255 -18.40 17.87 -5.61
N VAL A 256 -17.47 17.50 -6.49
CA VAL A 256 -16.08 17.98 -6.48
C VAL A 256 -15.60 18.25 -7.92
N ALA A 257 -14.77 19.28 -8.07
CA ALA A 257 -14.14 19.62 -9.34
C ALA A 257 -12.64 19.73 -9.20
N GLU A 258 -11.92 19.13 -10.15
CA GLU A 258 -10.46 19.15 -10.17
C GLU A 258 -9.95 20.46 -10.78
N LEU A 259 -10.67 20.98 -11.78
CA LEU A 259 -10.23 22.15 -12.54
C LEU A 259 -11.11 23.40 -12.28
N PRO A 260 -10.52 24.61 -12.32
CA PRO A 260 -11.29 25.84 -12.33
C PRO A 260 -12.22 25.90 -13.55
N GLY A 261 -13.43 26.44 -13.37
CA GLY A 261 -14.42 26.51 -14.44
C GLY A 261 -15.85 26.73 -13.93
N SER A 262 -16.79 26.83 -14.86
CA SER A 262 -18.22 26.86 -14.55
C SER A 262 -18.83 25.49 -14.80
N TYR A 263 -19.63 25.02 -13.86
CA TYR A 263 -20.28 23.71 -13.88
C TYR A 263 -21.78 23.86 -13.73
N VAL A 264 -22.51 22.96 -14.39
CA VAL A 264 -23.97 22.83 -14.26
C VAL A 264 -24.28 21.48 -13.63
N ILE A 265 -25.01 21.52 -12.53
CA ILE A 265 -25.47 20.35 -11.79
C ILE A 265 -26.94 20.12 -12.11
N THR A 266 -27.30 18.90 -12.47
CA THR A 266 -28.68 18.52 -12.73
C THR A 266 -29.08 17.38 -11.81
N ALA A 267 -30.22 17.52 -11.15
CA ALA A 267 -30.89 16.47 -10.40
C ALA A 267 -32.17 16.07 -11.15
N ALA A 268 -32.40 14.78 -11.32
CA ALA A 268 -33.59 14.25 -11.97
C ALA A 268 -34.26 13.16 -11.13
N SER A 269 -35.59 13.17 -11.06
CA SER A 269 -36.38 12.07 -10.52
C SER A 269 -37.74 12.00 -11.24
N GLY A 270 -38.02 10.84 -11.84
CA GLY A 270 -39.08 10.67 -12.83
C GLY A 270 -38.93 11.66 -13.99
N ASN A 271 -40.01 12.38 -14.29
CA ASN A 271 -40.04 13.43 -15.30
C ASN A 271 -39.63 14.81 -14.76
N GLU A 272 -39.35 14.92 -13.46
CA GLU A 272 -39.00 16.19 -12.84
C GLU A 272 -37.49 16.38 -12.85
N GLN A 273 -37.05 17.61 -13.12
CA GLN A 273 -35.65 17.99 -13.13
C GLN A 273 -35.45 19.34 -12.45
N ALA A 274 -34.29 19.50 -11.83
CA ALA A 274 -33.81 20.75 -11.28
C ALA A 274 -32.35 20.97 -11.68
N VAL A 275 -31.96 22.24 -11.81
CA VAL A 275 -30.61 22.64 -12.22
C VAL A 275 -30.03 23.63 -11.23
N ALA A 276 -28.76 23.45 -10.90
CA ALA A 276 -27.93 24.38 -10.13
C ALA A 276 -26.63 24.69 -10.90
N SER A 277 -25.94 25.77 -10.53
CA SER A 277 -24.65 26.12 -11.11
C SER A 277 -23.59 26.38 -10.05
N ILE A 278 -22.33 26.07 -10.36
CA ILE A 278 -21.21 26.36 -9.47
C ILE A 278 -20.02 26.88 -10.25
N LEU A 279 -19.40 27.94 -9.74
CA LEU A 279 -18.14 28.49 -10.26
C LEU A 279 -16.99 28.01 -9.38
N ILE A 280 -16.00 27.39 -10.01
CA ILE A 280 -14.79 26.86 -9.37
C ILE A 280 -13.61 27.76 -9.68
N THR A 281 -12.97 28.26 -8.63
CA THR A 281 -11.73 29.04 -8.70
C THR A 281 -10.51 28.17 -8.38
N PRO A 282 -9.30 28.55 -8.82
CA PRO A 282 -8.08 27.86 -8.40
C PRO A 282 -7.94 27.82 -6.87
N ARG A 283 -7.38 26.73 -6.32
CA ARG A 283 -7.12 26.59 -4.88
C ARG A 283 -6.03 27.54 -4.37
N ASN A 284 -4.96 27.74 -5.15
CA ASN A 284 -3.84 28.65 -4.87
C ASN A 284 -3.35 28.57 -3.41
N ALA A 285 -3.16 27.34 -2.90
CA ALA A 285 -2.75 27.09 -1.52
C ALA A 285 -1.25 26.82 -1.37
N GLU A 286 -0.45 27.05 -2.43
CA GLU A 286 1.01 26.87 -2.39
C GLU A 286 1.65 27.67 -1.25
N ARG A 287 2.65 27.08 -0.60
CA ARG A 287 3.41 27.66 0.51
C ARG A 287 4.90 27.46 0.23
N ALA A 288 5.72 28.40 0.68
CA ALA A 288 7.16 28.23 0.63
C ALA A 288 7.61 27.15 1.63
N LEU A 289 8.63 26.37 1.27
CA LEU A 289 9.40 25.57 2.23
C LEU A 289 10.70 26.31 2.53
N GLU A 290 10.87 26.72 3.77
CA GLU A 290 12.08 27.37 4.27
C GLU A 290 13.00 26.31 4.86
N LEU A 291 14.20 26.13 4.27
CA LEU A 291 15.22 25.26 4.85
C LEU A 291 15.76 25.87 6.15
N ILE A 292 15.63 25.14 7.25
CA ILE A 292 16.12 25.56 8.56
C ILE A 292 17.49 24.95 8.83
N GLY A 293 17.65 23.65 8.59
CA GLY A 293 18.89 22.94 8.85
C GLY A 293 18.92 21.55 8.24
N ARG A 294 20.06 20.87 8.36
CA ARG A 294 20.29 19.56 7.74
C ARG A 294 21.17 18.69 8.63
N ALA A 295 20.96 17.37 8.57
CA ALA A 295 21.88 16.36 9.08
C ALA A 295 22.34 15.46 7.90
N PRO A 296 23.41 15.84 7.19
CA PRO A 296 23.82 15.16 5.96
C PRO A 296 24.36 13.75 6.20
N LEU A 297 24.09 12.84 5.26
CA LEU A 297 24.59 11.47 5.25
C LEU A 297 25.44 11.19 4.00
N LYS A 298 26.65 10.64 4.18
CA LYS A 298 27.62 10.44 3.07
C LYS A 298 28.06 9.00 2.86
N ASP A 299 28.24 8.25 3.94
CA ASP A 299 28.92 6.95 3.90
C ASP A 299 27.99 5.74 3.76
N PHE A 300 26.71 5.93 4.10
CA PHE A 300 25.68 4.89 4.06
C PHE A 300 24.33 5.55 3.78
N GLN A 301 23.29 4.73 3.63
CA GLN A 301 21.93 5.17 3.35
C GLN A 301 21.09 5.22 4.63
N GLY A 302 20.27 6.26 4.76
CA GLY A 302 19.27 6.39 5.83
C GLY A 302 18.04 5.54 5.54
N ALA A 303 17.30 5.19 6.59
CA ALA A 303 15.97 4.59 6.50
C ALA A 303 14.99 5.54 7.20
N GLU A 304 14.37 5.12 8.29
CA GLU A 304 13.36 5.90 9.03
C GLU A 304 13.94 6.91 10.02
N GLU A 305 13.20 7.99 10.28
CA GLU A 305 13.47 8.94 11.34
C GLU A 305 12.37 8.95 12.41
N TRP A 306 12.78 9.16 13.67
CA TRP A 306 11.86 9.40 14.77
C TRP A 306 12.34 10.56 15.63
N ILE A 307 11.53 11.59 15.71
CA ILE A 307 11.80 12.80 16.47
C ILE A 307 10.94 12.80 17.74
N THR A 308 11.59 12.94 18.89
CA THR A 308 10.93 13.10 20.19
C THR A 308 11.72 14.04 21.09
N GLY A 309 11.02 14.96 21.76
CA GLY A 309 11.66 16.02 22.54
C GLY A 309 12.63 16.84 21.69
N ASN A 310 13.92 16.83 22.04
CA ASN A 310 14.97 17.53 21.31
C ASN A 310 15.90 16.58 20.53
N TYR A 311 15.50 15.33 20.31
CA TYR A 311 16.35 14.32 19.67
C TYR A 311 15.70 13.72 18.44
N ALA A 312 16.52 13.47 17.43
CA ALA A 312 16.17 12.72 16.24
C ALA A 312 16.98 11.42 16.21
N TYR A 313 16.26 10.30 16.09
CA TYR A 313 16.81 8.97 15.90
C TYR A 313 16.68 8.61 14.43
N LEU A 314 17.79 8.38 13.73
CA LEU A 314 17.81 8.02 12.31
C LEU A 314 18.29 6.58 12.17
N SER A 315 17.39 5.70 11.77
CA SER A 315 17.71 4.33 11.40
C SER A 315 18.37 4.30 10.01
N THR A 316 19.02 3.19 9.67
CA THR A 316 19.85 3.13 8.47
C THR A 316 19.72 1.81 7.75
N ILE A 317 19.96 1.85 6.44
CA ILE A 317 20.24 0.67 5.62
C ILE A 317 21.70 0.25 5.85
N SER A 318 22.03 0.01 7.12
CA SER A 318 23.33 -0.46 7.60
C SER A 318 23.20 -1.04 9.02
N ASP A 319 24.32 -1.17 9.73
CA ASP A 319 24.42 -1.68 11.08
C ASP A 319 24.38 -0.58 12.16
N LYS A 320 23.82 0.60 11.85
CA LYS A 320 23.89 1.80 12.71
C LYS A 320 22.55 2.49 12.94
N LEU A 321 22.34 2.94 14.17
CA LEU A 321 21.36 3.97 14.52
C LEU A 321 22.12 5.25 14.86
N LEU A 322 21.75 6.38 14.25
CA LEU A 322 22.34 7.69 14.53
C LEU A 322 21.44 8.48 15.46
N VAL A 323 22.04 9.16 16.44
CA VAL A 323 21.32 9.99 17.41
C VAL A 323 21.79 11.44 17.26
N TYR A 324 20.85 12.33 16.95
CA TYR A 324 21.10 13.76 16.80
C TYR A 324 20.39 14.55 17.88
N ASP A 325 21.08 15.48 18.51
CA ASP A 325 20.48 16.60 19.25
C ASP A 325 20.03 17.66 18.24
N VAL A 326 18.74 17.94 18.23
CA VAL A 326 18.05 18.91 17.38
C VAL A 326 17.42 20.05 18.19
N SER A 327 17.92 20.30 19.41
CA SER A 327 17.54 21.49 20.21
C SER A 327 17.84 22.81 19.49
N ASP A 328 18.89 22.84 18.67
CA ASP A 328 19.09 23.83 17.62
C ASP A 328 18.88 23.16 16.23
N PRO A 329 17.67 23.24 15.65
CA PRO A 329 17.38 22.60 14.37
C PRO A 329 18.15 23.18 13.19
N ALA A 330 18.76 24.37 13.32
CA ALA A 330 19.63 24.91 12.28
C ALA A 330 21.01 24.24 12.26
N HIS A 331 21.43 23.66 13.38
CA HIS A 331 22.72 22.98 13.54
C HIS A 331 22.59 21.63 14.27
N PRO A 332 21.92 20.62 13.67
CA PRO A 332 21.80 19.30 14.28
C PRO A 332 23.17 18.72 14.65
N LYS A 333 23.28 18.21 15.87
CA LYS A 333 24.55 17.67 16.39
C LYS A 333 24.44 16.18 16.61
N LEU A 334 25.28 15.40 15.93
CA LEU A 334 25.42 13.96 16.19
C LEU A 334 25.96 13.76 17.62
N THR A 335 25.18 13.13 18.48
CA THR A 335 25.57 12.80 19.86
C THR A 335 26.06 11.39 20.00
N ASP A 336 25.50 10.45 19.24
CA ASP A 336 25.87 9.03 19.31
C ASP A 336 25.69 8.29 17.99
N THR A 337 26.36 7.16 17.87
CA THR A 337 26.21 6.18 16.80
C THR A 337 26.18 4.80 17.43
N ILE A 338 24.98 4.24 17.55
CA ILE A 338 24.77 2.92 18.13
C ILE A 338 24.93 1.87 17.05
N LYS A 339 25.86 0.94 17.27
CA LYS A 339 26.08 -0.19 16.38
C LYS A 339 25.20 -1.38 16.81
N VAL A 340 24.56 -2.03 15.84
CA VAL A 340 23.64 -3.16 16.06
C VAL A 340 24.04 -4.31 15.12
N ASP A 341 23.89 -5.57 15.55
CA ASP A 341 24.05 -6.72 14.63
C ASP A 341 22.82 -6.82 13.72
N ALA A 342 22.81 -6.01 12.67
CA ALA A 342 21.79 -5.96 11.63
C ALA A 342 22.43 -5.50 10.31
N ARG A 343 21.74 -5.71 9.19
CA ARG A 343 22.09 -5.11 7.88
C ARG A 343 21.16 -3.96 7.51
N LEU A 344 19.98 -3.93 8.12
CA LEU A 344 18.98 -2.91 7.98
C LEU A 344 18.29 -2.74 9.33
N ILE A 345 18.20 -1.49 9.77
CA ILE A 345 17.30 -1.04 10.84
C ILE A 345 16.25 -0.24 10.09
N ASN A 346 15.11 -0.86 9.80
CA ASN A 346 14.12 -0.26 8.91
C ASN A 346 13.27 0.77 9.63
N ASP A 347 12.85 0.45 10.86
CA ASP A 347 11.91 1.25 11.64
C ASP A 347 12.46 1.60 13.03
N VAL A 348 12.04 2.75 13.53
CA VAL A 348 12.43 3.30 14.82
C VAL A 348 11.27 4.09 15.41
N SER A 349 10.94 3.80 16.66
CA SER A 349 9.87 4.52 17.37
C SER A 349 10.13 4.55 18.87
N THR A 350 9.37 5.37 19.60
CA THR A 350 9.43 5.42 21.06
C THR A 350 8.06 5.19 21.68
N THR A 351 8.07 4.78 22.94
CA THR A 351 6.94 4.99 23.85
C THR A 351 6.52 6.47 23.86
N ALA A 352 5.25 6.73 24.18
CA ALA A 352 4.68 8.08 24.14
C ALA A 352 5.36 9.07 25.11
N ASP A 353 5.93 8.58 26.22
CA ASP A 353 6.71 9.39 27.16
C ASP A 353 8.19 9.53 26.74
N GLY A 354 8.58 8.90 25.64
CA GLY A 354 9.92 8.96 25.06
C GLY A 354 10.99 8.25 25.87
N ARG A 355 10.64 7.39 26.85
CA ARG A 355 11.62 6.73 27.75
C ARG A 355 12.17 5.40 27.27
N ILE A 356 11.45 4.75 26.37
CA ILE A 356 11.85 3.51 25.72
C ILE A 356 11.84 3.73 24.22
N LEU A 357 12.99 3.50 23.59
CA LEU A 357 13.20 3.46 22.15
C LEU A 357 13.16 2.02 21.68
N VAL A 358 12.45 1.77 20.58
CA VAL A 358 12.31 0.49 19.93
C VAL A 358 12.85 0.61 18.51
N ILE A 359 13.73 -0.31 18.12
CA ILE A 359 14.26 -0.40 16.76
C ILE A 359 14.00 -1.77 16.17
N SER A 360 13.74 -1.81 14.87
CA SER A 360 13.66 -3.06 14.11
C SER A 360 15.04 -3.54 13.67
N ARG A 361 15.18 -4.85 13.41
CA ARG A 361 16.44 -5.47 12.98
C ARG A 361 16.20 -6.54 11.94
N GLU A 362 16.83 -6.35 10.79
CA GLU A 362 16.82 -7.27 9.67
C GLU A 362 18.25 -7.68 9.25
N GLY A 363 18.41 -8.95 8.87
CA GLY A 363 19.67 -9.47 8.33
C GLY A 363 20.81 -9.65 9.34
N ALA A 364 20.51 -9.86 10.62
CA ALA A 364 21.49 -10.13 11.68
C ALA A 364 22.42 -11.31 11.34
N SER A 365 23.71 -11.19 11.64
CA SER A 365 24.72 -12.21 11.26
C SER A 365 24.51 -13.56 11.94
N ASN A 366 23.93 -13.54 13.13
CA ASN A 366 23.59 -14.70 13.94
C ASN A 366 22.14 -15.21 13.76
N ARG A 367 21.39 -14.63 12.80
CA ARG A 367 19.95 -14.88 12.55
C ARG A 367 19.01 -14.49 13.70
N LYS A 368 19.49 -13.76 14.71
CA LYS A 368 18.66 -13.16 15.76
C LYS A 368 18.17 -11.79 15.32
N ASN A 369 17.27 -11.81 14.35
CA ASN A 369 16.49 -10.64 13.95
C ASN A 369 15.47 -10.27 15.05
N GLY A 370 14.62 -9.28 14.79
CA GLY A 370 13.54 -8.89 15.71
C GLY A 370 13.61 -7.43 16.10
N ILE A 371 13.28 -7.12 17.35
CA ILE A 371 13.33 -5.76 17.89
C ILE A 371 14.29 -5.66 19.07
N ALA A 372 14.80 -4.46 19.31
CA ALA A 372 15.63 -4.14 20.47
C ALA A 372 15.07 -2.93 21.22
N PHE A 373 15.11 -3.00 22.55
CA PHE A 373 14.60 -1.97 23.45
C PHE A 373 15.75 -1.22 24.11
N TYR A 374 15.72 0.11 24.05
CA TYR A 374 16.74 0.98 24.61
C TYR A 374 16.14 1.94 25.64
N ASP A 375 16.85 2.17 26.74
CA ASP A 375 16.56 3.20 27.74
C ASP A 375 17.04 4.55 27.19
N THR A 376 16.13 5.51 27.13
CA THR A 376 16.38 6.90 26.70
C THR A 376 16.24 7.90 27.84
N SER A 377 16.44 7.46 29.09
CA SER A 377 16.61 8.38 30.24
C SER A 377 17.74 9.39 30.00
N ASP A 378 18.76 8.99 29.23
CA ASP A 378 19.68 9.90 28.53
C ASP A 378 19.41 9.77 27.01
N PRO A 379 18.56 10.61 26.43
CA PRO A 379 18.15 10.48 25.03
C PRO A 379 19.30 10.71 24.04
N ALA A 380 20.39 11.36 24.47
CA ALA A 380 21.60 11.54 23.66
C ALA A 380 22.41 10.25 23.50
N HIS A 381 22.29 9.33 24.47
CA HIS A 381 23.05 8.09 24.57
C HIS A 381 22.16 6.89 24.97
N PRO A 382 21.24 6.44 24.09
CA PRO A 382 20.35 5.32 24.38
C PRO A 382 21.11 4.04 24.74
N LYS A 383 20.64 3.32 25.77
CA LYS A 383 21.30 2.10 26.26
C LYS A 383 20.43 0.87 26.08
N LEU A 384 20.99 -0.17 25.46
CA LEU A 384 20.28 -1.45 25.28
C LEU A 384 19.82 -2.00 26.64
N ILE A 385 18.53 -2.32 26.72
CA ILE A 385 17.90 -2.98 27.88
C ILE A 385 17.74 -4.48 27.60
N SER A 386 17.11 -4.80 26.47
CA SER A 386 16.72 -6.14 26.10
C SER A 386 16.43 -6.23 24.60
N GLU A 387 16.15 -7.45 24.16
CA GLU A 387 15.78 -7.74 22.79
C GLU A 387 14.61 -8.72 22.77
N TYR A 388 13.79 -8.66 21.74
CA TYR A 388 12.85 -9.73 21.40
C TYR A 388 13.23 -10.28 20.03
N THR A 389 13.65 -11.56 19.99
CA THR A 389 14.13 -12.24 18.78
C THR A 389 13.44 -13.58 18.54
N GLU A 390 12.55 -13.96 19.45
CA GLU A 390 11.80 -15.20 19.37
C GLU A 390 10.76 -15.06 18.24
N THR A 391 10.45 -16.13 17.51
CA THR A 391 9.41 -16.20 16.46
C THR A 391 9.50 -15.28 15.23
N VAL A 392 10.48 -14.35 15.16
CA VAL A 392 10.68 -13.39 14.05
C VAL A 392 12.05 -13.53 13.39
N THR A 393 12.45 -14.76 13.08
CA THR A 393 13.77 -15.06 12.48
C THR A 393 13.94 -14.51 11.07
N GLY A 394 12.85 -14.14 10.38
CA GLY A 394 12.89 -13.48 9.08
C GLY A 394 13.48 -12.07 9.15
N GLY A 395 13.00 -11.27 10.09
CA GLY A 395 13.15 -9.82 10.05
C GLY A 395 11.91 -9.17 10.63
N VAL A 396 12.06 -7.91 11.03
CA VAL A 396 10.94 -7.04 11.38
C VAL A 396 11.10 -5.79 10.55
N HIS A 397 10.19 -5.60 9.60
CA HIS A 397 10.18 -4.43 8.75
C HIS A 397 9.61 -3.19 9.44
N SER A 398 8.50 -3.33 10.16
CA SER A 398 7.89 -2.23 10.92
C SER A 398 7.52 -2.64 12.34
N ALA A 399 7.61 -1.69 13.27
CA ALA A 399 7.31 -1.86 14.68
C ALA A 399 6.59 -0.62 15.25
N PHE A 400 5.29 -0.75 15.46
CA PHE A 400 4.46 0.32 16.02
C PHE A 400 4.25 0.14 17.53
N VAL A 401 4.63 1.15 18.31
CA VAL A 401 4.48 1.14 19.77
C VAL A 401 3.16 1.80 20.17
N ASP A 402 2.32 1.08 20.92
CA ASP A 402 1.14 1.63 21.58
C ASP A 402 1.09 1.13 23.04
N SER A 403 1.11 2.06 24.00
CA SER A 403 1.23 1.75 25.43
C SER A 403 2.47 0.88 25.74
N HIS A 404 2.28 -0.32 26.28
CA HIS A 404 3.31 -1.32 26.57
C HIS A 404 3.26 -2.51 25.59
N TYR A 405 2.68 -2.31 24.41
CA TYR A 405 2.67 -3.28 23.32
C TYR A 405 3.44 -2.76 22.10
N VAL A 406 4.17 -3.66 21.45
CA VAL A 406 4.70 -3.44 20.10
C VAL A 406 3.94 -4.33 19.13
N TYR A 407 3.35 -3.72 18.11
CA TYR A 407 2.74 -4.40 16.98
C TYR A 407 3.77 -4.45 15.86
N LEU A 408 4.24 -5.64 15.52
CA LEU A 408 5.37 -5.81 14.60
C LEU A 408 5.01 -6.68 13.41
N THR A 409 5.69 -6.42 12.30
CA THR A 409 5.65 -7.25 11.10
C THR A 409 6.60 -8.44 11.25
N ASP A 410 6.22 -9.59 10.71
CA ASP A 410 7.13 -10.74 10.57
C ASP A 410 7.37 -11.04 9.09
N ASP A 411 8.56 -10.73 8.62
CA ASP A 411 8.90 -10.80 7.20
C ASP A 411 8.98 -12.24 6.67
N ALA A 412 9.08 -13.24 7.55
CA ALA A 412 9.06 -14.64 7.15
C ALA A 412 7.64 -15.16 6.88
N THR A 413 6.65 -14.66 7.61
CA THR A 413 5.28 -15.20 7.59
C THR A 413 4.25 -14.21 7.05
N GLY A 414 4.59 -12.93 6.97
CA GLY A 414 3.67 -11.83 6.69
C GLY A 414 2.67 -11.58 7.81
N SER A 415 2.84 -12.16 8.99
CA SER A 415 1.89 -11.99 10.09
C SER A 415 2.21 -10.75 10.93
N MET A 416 1.19 -10.25 11.63
CA MET A 416 1.37 -9.31 12.73
C MET A 416 1.68 -10.10 14.01
N ARG A 417 2.67 -9.68 14.79
CA ARG A 417 2.89 -10.14 16.17
C ARG A 417 2.64 -9.01 17.14
N VAL A 418 2.19 -9.35 18.34
CA VAL A 418 1.98 -8.39 19.43
C VAL A 418 2.89 -8.79 20.58
N ILE A 419 3.80 -7.90 20.95
CA ILE A 419 4.78 -8.10 22.00
C ILE A 419 4.41 -7.22 23.19
N ASP A 420 4.10 -7.84 24.32
CA ASP A 420 3.95 -7.18 25.61
C ASP A 420 5.34 -6.94 26.21
N PHE A 421 5.66 -5.67 26.47
CA PHE A 421 6.89 -5.23 27.12
C PHE A 421 6.64 -4.50 28.45
N ALA A 422 5.53 -4.80 29.15
CA ALA A 422 5.27 -4.27 30.50
C ALA A 422 6.47 -4.49 31.45
N ASP A 423 7.12 -5.66 31.36
CA ASP A 423 8.50 -5.84 31.81
C ASP A 423 9.43 -5.77 30.59
N VAL A 424 9.97 -4.58 30.32
CA VAL A 424 10.85 -4.35 29.17
C VAL A 424 12.11 -5.22 29.21
N LYS A 425 12.50 -5.81 30.35
CA LYS A 425 13.64 -6.75 30.42
C LYS A 425 13.28 -8.16 29.96
N LYS A 426 11.99 -8.47 29.86
CA LYS A 426 11.45 -9.79 29.48
C LYS A 426 10.23 -9.61 28.58
N PRO A 427 10.40 -8.98 27.40
CA PRO A 427 9.32 -8.85 26.43
C PRO A 427 8.85 -10.24 26.00
N LYS A 428 7.55 -10.39 25.76
CA LYS A 428 6.94 -11.67 25.36
C LYS A 428 5.88 -11.47 24.28
N GLU A 429 5.75 -12.44 23.39
CA GLU A 429 4.62 -12.48 22.47
C GLU A 429 3.34 -12.82 23.22
N VAL A 430 2.29 -12.05 22.95
CA VAL A 430 0.94 -12.27 23.51
C VAL A 430 -0.11 -12.56 22.44
N ALA A 431 0.15 -12.20 21.19
CA ALA A 431 -0.71 -12.53 20.08
C ALA A 431 0.04 -12.62 18.75
N ARG A 432 -0.55 -13.42 17.85
CA ARG A 432 -0.24 -13.50 16.44
C ARG A 432 -1.54 -13.34 15.66
N TRP A 433 -1.54 -12.50 14.64
CA TRP A 433 -2.63 -12.41 13.68
C TRP A 433 -2.09 -12.44 12.27
N GLU A 434 -2.78 -13.16 11.39
CA GLU A 434 -2.48 -13.17 9.96
C GLU A 434 -3.77 -13.24 9.18
N VAL A 435 -3.74 -12.75 7.94
CA VAL A 435 -4.87 -12.91 7.03
C VAL A 435 -5.15 -14.41 6.91
N PRO A 436 -6.39 -14.90 6.97
CA PRO A 436 -6.67 -16.30 6.68
C PRO A 436 -6.39 -16.60 5.20
N ASN A 437 -5.68 -17.68 4.86
CA ASN A 437 -5.58 -18.17 3.48
C ASN A 437 -5.97 -19.64 3.42
N GLN A 438 -7.02 -19.96 2.67
CA GLN A 438 -7.42 -21.35 2.44
C GLN A 438 -6.49 -22.11 1.48
N LEU A 439 -5.55 -21.40 0.83
CA LEU A 439 -4.59 -21.94 -0.14
C LEU A 439 -3.14 -21.89 0.35
N SER A 440 -2.82 -21.20 1.46
CA SER A 440 -1.46 -21.19 2.01
C SER A 440 -1.09 -22.56 2.56
N THR A 441 0.13 -23.00 2.30
CA THR A 441 0.73 -24.10 3.06
C THR A 441 1.89 -23.49 3.82
N MET A 442 2.01 -23.79 5.11
CA MET A 442 3.25 -23.48 5.82
C MET A 442 4.39 -24.19 5.11
N VAL A 443 5.36 -23.41 4.65
CA VAL A 443 6.62 -23.92 4.12
C VAL A 443 7.54 -24.07 5.32
N HIS A 444 7.72 -25.30 5.78
CA HIS A 444 8.75 -25.57 6.78
C HIS A 444 10.12 -25.49 6.10
N SER A 445 10.89 -24.47 6.45
CA SER A 445 12.26 -24.28 6.03
C SER A 445 13.21 -24.56 7.19
N GLY A 446 14.50 -24.79 6.89
CA GLY A 446 15.54 -24.92 7.93
C GLY A 446 15.76 -23.61 8.71
N ALA A 447 15.11 -22.51 8.32
CA ALA A 447 15.16 -21.20 8.95
C ALA A 447 13.86 -20.82 9.71
N GLY A 448 12.81 -21.64 9.64
CA GLY A 448 11.52 -21.39 10.29
C GLY A 448 10.31 -21.81 9.45
N GLU A 449 9.12 -21.40 9.87
CA GLU A 449 7.90 -21.51 9.07
C GLU A 449 7.79 -20.28 8.16
N GLU A 450 7.70 -20.48 6.85
CA GLU A 450 7.54 -19.41 5.86
C GLU A 450 6.16 -19.55 5.21
N ILE A 451 5.43 -18.45 5.08
CA ILE A 451 4.20 -18.39 4.28
C ILE A 451 4.49 -17.48 3.10
N ALA A 452 4.90 -18.08 1.98
CA ALA A 452 5.17 -17.32 0.79
C ALA A 452 3.90 -16.64 0.24
N GLY A 453 4.02 -15.39 -0.23
CA GLY A 453 2.96 -14.64 -0.92
C GLY A 453 2.26 -13.55 -0.11
N ARG A 454 2.60 -13.36 1.17
CA ARG A 454 2.06 -12.28 2.01
C ARG A 454 3.16 -11.55 2.72
N TYR A 455 3.12 -10.22 2.63
CA TYR A 455 4.08 -9.35 3.26
C TYR A 455 3.32 -8.21 3.92
N LEU A 456 3.25 -8.25 5.25
CA LEU A 456 2.77 -7.13 6.04
C LEU A 456 3.90 -6.11 6.11
N HIS A 457 3.65 -4.94 5.56
CA HIS A 457 4.67 -3.92 5.36
C HIS A 457 4.71 -2.89 6.48
N ASP A 458 3.54 -2.41 6.88
CA ASP A 458 3.41 -1.32 7.84
C ASP A 458 2.17 -1.52 8.72
N VAL A 459 2.26 -0.98 9.94
CA VAL A 459 1.24 -1.11 10.98
C VAL A 459 1.07 0.22 11.67
N GLN A 460 -0.19 0.63 11.86
CA GLN A 460 -0.53 1.72 12.76
C GLN A 460 -1.65 1.31 13.70
N VAL A 461 -1.50 1.59 15.00
CA VAL A 461 -2.59 1.45 15.97
C VAL A 461 -3.13 2.82 16.32
N LYS A 462 -4.45 2.99 16.21
CA LYS A 462 -5.15 4.22 16.55
C LYS A 462 -6.54 3.91 17.11
N ASP A 463 -6.84 4.49 18.27
CA ASP A 463 -8.15 4.38 18.94
C ASP A 463 -8.59 2.92 19.18
N GLY A 464 -7.63 2.03 19.46
CA GLY A 464 -7.87 0.59 19.67
C GLY A 464 -8.11 -0.22 18.40
N LEU A 465 -7.88 0.36 17.22
CA LEU A 465 -7.90 -0.32 15.93
C LEU A 465 -6.49 -0.41 15.35
N ALA A 466 -6.09 -1.58 14.86
CA ALA A 466 -4.86 -1.76 14.10
C ALA A 466 -5.17 -1.72 12.60
N TYR A 467 -4.47 -0.85 11.88
CA TYR A 467 -4.50 -0.70 10.43
C TYR A 467 -3.23 -1.34 9.87
N LEU A 468 -3.40 -2.36 9.03
CA LEU A 468 -2.31 -3.19 8.53
C LEU A 468 -2.19 -3.02 7.02
N ALA A 469 -1.03 -2.58 6.55
CA ALA A 469 -0.71 -2.46 5.13
C ALA A 469 -0.08 -3.77 4.64
N TYR A 470 -0.91 -4.64 4.09
CA TYR A 470 -0.44 -5.85 3.44
C TYR A 470 -0.20 -5.62 1.95
N TRP A 471 0.99 -5.99 1.48
CA TRP A 471 1.19 -6.18 0.05
C TRP A 471 0.17 -7.19 -0.47
N ARG A 472 -0.54 -6.80 -1.54
CA ARG A 472 -1.59 -7.57 -2.26
C ARG A 472 -2.87 -7.90 -1.47
N ASP A 473 -2.81 -8.03 -0.15
CA ASP A 473 -4.01 -8.14 0.71
C ASP A 473 -4.58 -6.74 1.08
N GLY A 474 -3.93 -5.66 0.65
CA GLY A 474 -4.42 -4.29 0.82
C GLY A 474 -4.42 -3.87 2.29
N VAL A 475 -5.41 -3.08 2.67
CA VAL A 475 -5.59 -2.69 4.07
C VAL A 475 -6.44 -3.74 4.79
N VAL A 476 -5.94 -4.21 5.92
CA VAL A 476 -6.71 -4.99 6.89
C VAL A 476 -6.89 -4.16 8.16
N ILE A 477 -8.09 -4.18 8.73
CA ILE A 477 -8.41 -3.48 9.96
C ILE A 477 -8.77 -4.52 11.03
N LEU A 478 -8.12 -4.44 12.18
CA LEU A 478 -8.38 -5.27 13.35
C LEU A 478 -8.87 -4.41 14.52
N ASP A 479 -9.77 -4.97 15.32
CA ASP A 479 -10.06 -4.51 16.66
C ASP A 479 -9.04 -5.12 17.61
N VAL A 480 -8.21 -4.26 18.22
CA VAL A 480 -7.18 -4.61 19.19
C VAL A 480 -7.45 -3.94 20.54
N GLY A 481 -8.68 -3.50 20.80
CA GLY A 481 -9.05 -2.83 22.05
C GLY A 481 -10.07 -1.69 21.89
N ASN A 482 -10.60 -1.47 20.68
CA ASN A 482 -11.70 -0.52 20.45
C ASN A 482 -13.04 -1.07 20.98
N GLY A 483 -13.19 -2.40 20.99
CA GLY A 483 -14.34 -3.10 21.58
C GLY A 483 -15.48 -3.40 20.61
N MET A 484 -15.39 -2.94 19.36
CA MET A 484 -16.44 -3.14 18.33
C MET A 484 -16.64 -4.61 17.91
N LYS A 485 -15.60 -5.44 18.05
CA LYS A 485 -15.62 -6.90 17.85
C LYS A 485 -15.19 -7.65 19.10
N GLY A 486 -15.02 -6.95 20.23
CA GLY A 486 -14.49 -7.52 21.48
C GLY A 486 -13.00 -7.84 21.42
N GLY A 487 -12.25 -7.16 20.56
CA GLY A 487 -10.81 -7.35 20.42
C GLY A 487 -9.99 -6.76 21.57
N SER A 488 -8.77 -7.25 21.69
CA SER A 488 -7.72 -6.78 22.61
C SER A 488 -6.34 -7.01 21.97
N PRO A 489 -5.25 -6.42 22.50
CA PRO A 489 -3.91 -6.70 21.99
C PRO A 489 -3.56 -8.20 22.03
N GLU A 490 -4.03 -8.93 23.05
CA GLU A 490 -3.85 -10.38 23.21
C GLU A 490 -4.79 -11.22 22.34
N HIS A 491 -5.92 -10.64 21.93
CA HIS A 491 -6.91 -11.32 21.09
C HIS A 491 -7.42 -10.41 19.96
N PRO A 492 -6.58 -10.06 18.97
CA PRO A 492 -6.98 -9.23 17.84
C PRO A 492 -8.16 -9.84 17.07
N GLN A 493 -9.16 -9.04 16.73
CA GLN A 493 -10.35 -9.48 15.99
C GLN A 493 -10.43 -8.79 14.63
N PHE A 494 -10.70 -9.57 13.57
CA PHE A 494 -10.89 -9.01 12.23
C PHE A 494 -12.12 -8.10 12.16
N VAL A 495 -11.97 -6.91 11.58
CA VAL A 495 -13.06 -5.95 11.34
C VAL A 495 -13.43 -5.93 9.86
N SER A 496 -12.49 -5.52 9.00
CA SER A 496 -12.72 -5.34 7.56
C SER A 496 -11.41 -5.40 6.76
N GLN A 497 -11.55 -5.50 5.43
CA GLN A 497 -10.44 -5.49 4.48
C GLN A 497 -10.81 -4.68 3.23
N LEU A 498 -9.88 -3.88 2.73
CA LEU A 498 -9.98 -3.21 1.43
C LEU A 498 -8.77 -3.57 0.57
N ARG A 499 -9.02 -4.23 -0.56
CA ARG A 499 -7.97 -4.62 -1.51
C ARG A 499 -7.83 -3.65 -2.67
N PHE A 500 -6.61 -3.50 -3.14
CA PHE A 500 -6.25 -2.76 -4.35
C PHE A 500 -5.75 -3.72 -5.42
N ASN A 501 -6.14 -3.50 -6.67
CA ASN A 501 -5.66 -4.29 -7.79
C ASN A 501 -4.43 -3.64 -8.40
N HIS A 502 -3.26 -3.82 -7.77
CA HIS A 502 -2.02 -3.21 -8.24
C HIS A 502 -1.60 -3.67 -9.65
N PHE A 503 -2.00 -4.86 -10.09
CA PHE A 503 -1.75 -5.29 -11.47
C PHE A 503 -2.52 -4.42 -12.48
N GLU A 504 -3.77 -4.06 -12.18
CA GLU A 504 -4.55 -3.13 -13.00
C GLU A 504 -3.98 -1.71 -12.96
N LEU A 505 -3.47 -1.27 -11.80
CA LEU A 505 -2.88 0.05 -11.64
C LEU A 505 -1.54 0.21 -12.38
N TYR A 506 -0.69 -0.82 -12.38
CA TYR A 506 0.71 -0.69 -12.82
C TYR A 506 1.12 -1.62 -13.97
N GLY A 507 0.36 -2.68 -14.23
CA GLY A 507 0.69 -3.70 -15.23
C GLY A 507 1.79 -4.67 -14.77
N SER A 508 2.31 -5.46 -15.71
CA SER A 508 3.42 -6.38 -15.47
C SER A 508 4.77 -5.65 -15.37
N GLY A 509 5.78 -6.31 -14.78
CA GLY A 509 7.14 -5.79 -14.65
C GLY A 509 7.39 -4.95 -13.40
N TRP A 510 6.37 -4.75 -12.58
CA TRP A 510 6.45 -4.04 -11.31
C TRP A 510 6.20 -5.00 -10.14
N VAL A 511 7.00 -4.81 -9.08
CA VAL A 511 6.69 -5.25 -7.73
C VAL A 511 5.89 -4.12 -7.11
N ALA A 512 4.65 -4.39 -6.69
CA ALA A 512 3.70 -3.36 -6.28
C ALA A 512 2.89 -3.86 -5.09
N GLY A 513 2.75 -3.04 -4.05
CA GLY A 513 1.98 -3.42 -2.88
C GLY A 513 1.52 -2.22 -2.06
N THR A 514 0.47 -2.45 -1.28
CA THR A 514 0.04 -1.51 -0.24
C THR A 514 1.10 -1.50 0.85
N HIS A 515 1.73 -0.34 1.02
CA HIS A 515 3.00 -0.18 1.71
C HIS A 515 2.87 0.54 3.05
N ALA A 516 2.21 1.70 3.06
CA ALA A 516 2.12 2.56 4.25
C ALA A 516 0.67 2.89 4.59
N VAL A 517 0.38 3.06 5.87
CA VAL A 517 -0.95 3.44 6.37
C VAL A 517 -0.86 4.55 7.42
N PHE A 518 -1.70 5.58 7.27
CA PHE A 518 -1.82 6.63 8.29
C PHE A 518 -3.26 7.09 8.47
N ARG A 519 -3.77 6.93 9.69
CA ARG A 519 -5.14 7.21 10.10
C ARG A 519 -5.25 8.62 10.67
N TYR A 520 -6.12 9.43 10.07
CA TYR A 520 -6.40 10.79 10.52
C TYR A 520 -7.87 11.16 10.34
N LYS A 521 -8.53 11.63 11.41
CA LYS A 521 -9.97 11.98 11.46
C LYS A 521 -10.93 10.86 11.06
N ASN A 522 -11.43 10.82 9.82
CA ASN A 522 -12.26 9.74 9.26
C ASN A 522 -11.60 9.09 8.04
N TYR A 523 -10.35 9.45 7.75
CA TYR A 523 -9.61 8.98 6.59
C TYR A 523 -8.45 8.11 7.01
N LEU A 524 -8.22 7.07 6.21
CA LEU A 524 -6.99 6.31 6.17
C LEU A 524 -6.27 6.66 4.87
N PHE A 525 -5.09 7.23 4.98
CA PHE A 525 -4.18 7.44 3.86
C PHE A 525 -3.38 6.16 3.66
N VAL A 526 -3.31 5.69 2.41
CA VAL A 526 -2.72 4.39 2.07
C VAL A 526 -1.75 4.60 0.92
N GLY A 527 -0.46 4.41 1.16
CA GLY A 527 0.57 4.51 0.12
C GLY A 527 0.81 3.18 -0.56
N ASP A 528 0.94 3.19 -1.89
CA ASP A 528 1.51 2.07 -2.63
C ASP A 528 3.03 2.26 -2.78
N GLU A 529 3.78 1.17 -2.63
CA GLU A 529 5.19 1.09 -3.05
C GLU A 529 5.27 0.29 -4.34
N VAL A 530 5.88 0.88 -5.36
CA VAL A 530 6.00 0.25 -6.68
C VAL A 530 7.39 0.43 -7.23
N LEU A 531 8.08 -0.70 -7.37
CA LEU A 531 9.47 -0.78 -7.78
C LEU A 531 9.63 -1.72 -8.97
N PRO A 532 10.63 -1.51 -9.84
CA PRO A 532 10.92 -2.45 -10.91
C PRO A 532 11.38 -3.78 -10.31
N GLN A 533 11.09 -4.90 -10.99
CA GLN A 533 11.46 -6.25 -10.52
C GLN A 533 12.97 -6.43 -10.21
N ASN A 534 13.82 -5.64 -10.84
CA ASN A 534 15.26 -5.63 -10.64
C ASN A 534 15.75 -4.42 -9.83
N PHE A 535 14.90 -3.87 -8.97
CA PHE A 535 15.28 -2.78 -8.08
C PHE A 535 16.44 -3.19 -7.19
N ASP A 536 17.42 -2.31 -7.10
CA ASP A 536 18.59 -2.43 -6.24
C ASP A 536 18.86 -1.05 -5.66
N ILE A 537 18.65 -0.91 -4.35
CA ILE A 537 18.78 0.34 -3.63
C ILE A 537 20.22 0.88 -3.63
N TYR A 538 21.21 -0.01 -3.79
CA TYR A 538 22.63 0.30 -3.86
C TYR A 538 23.12 0.56 -5.29
N SER A 539 22.36 0.14 -6.31
CA SER A 539 22.69 0.37 -7.71
C SER A 539 22.85 1.85 -7.97
N ARG A 540 23.93 2.29 -8.63
CA ARG A 540 24.15 3.72 -8.91
C ARG A 540 23.23 4.29 -10.00
N ASN A 541 22.46 3.47 -10.70
CA ASN A 541 21.48 3.93 -11.70
C ASN A 541 20.31 4.64 -11.03
N ARG A 542 19.76 5.69 -11.65
CA ARG A 542 18.57 6.37 -11.15
C ARG A 542 17.42 5.35 -11.01
N PRO A 543 16.93 5.07 -9.79
CA PRO A 543 15.81 4.17 -9.61
C PRO A 543 14.54 4.81 -10.17
N ILE A 544 13.64 3.99 -10.68
CA ILE A 544 12.29 4.41 -11.03
C ILE A 544 11.40 3.86 -9.93
N ALA A 545 10.73 4.75 -9.19
CA ALA A 545 9.70 4.36 -8.23
C ALA A 545 8.36 4.92 -8.70
N ARG A 546 7.28 4.21 -8.40
CA ARG A 546 5.89 4.63 -8.60
C ARG A 546 5.10 4.33 -7.33
N GLY A 547 3.89 4.86 -7.24
CA GLY A 547 3.05 4.67 -6.07
C GLY A 547 1.98 5.72 -6.03
N VAL A 548 0.74 5.28 -5.85
CA VAL A 548 -0.40 6.17 -5.61
C VAL A 548 -0.63 6.22 -4.12
N MET A 549 -0.88 7.41 -3.59
CA MET A 549 -1.45 7.55 -2.26
C MET A 549 -2.98 7.54 -2.40
N HIS A 550 -3.63 6.49 -1.92
CA HIS A 550 -5.09 6.40 -1.84
C HIS A 550 -5.59 7.08 -0.56
N VAL A 551 -6.80 7.64 -0.62
CA VAL A 551 -7.54 8.14 0.54
C VAL A 551 -8.79 7.29 0.70
N VAL A 552 -8.89 6.63 1.84
CA VAL A 552 -9.97 5.73 2.19
C VAL A 552 -10.80 6.35 3.30
N ASP A 553 -12.08 6.59 3.05
CA ASP A 553 -13.06 6.93 4.08
C ASP A 553 -13.35 5.68 4.91
N VAL A 554 -13.13 5.81 6.22
CA VAL A 554 -13.33 4.76 7.22
C VAL A 554 -14.30 5.21 8.31
N SER A 555 -15.17 6.19 8.01
CA SER A 555 -16.29 6.57 8.88
C SER A 555 -17.26 5.41 9.13
N ASP A 556 -17.48 4.56 8.11
CA ASP A 556 -18.00 3.20 8.30
C ASP A 556 -16.84 2.19 8.21
N ILE A 557 -16.27 1.86 9.36
CA ILE A 557 -15.09 0.99 9.48
C ILE A 557 -15.35 -0.44 8.96
N ASN A 558 -16.61 -0.89 8.89
CA ASN A 558 -16.95 -2.20 8.35
C ASN A 558 -16.95 -2.21 6.81
N HIS A 559 -17.11 -1.03 6.19
CA HIS A 559 -17.18 -0.86 4.74
C HIS A 559 -16.27 0.29 4.27
N PRO A 560 -14.95 0.18 4.50
CA PRO A 560 -13.99 1.20 4.08
C PRO A 560 -14.06 1.43 2.57
N ARG A 561 -14.04 2.69 2.14
CA ARG A 561 -14.21 3.06 0.72
C ARG A 561 -13.17 4.08 0.28
N LYS A 562 -12.49 3.80 -0.83
CA LYS A 562 -11.64 4.80 -1.49
C LYS A 562 -12.49 5.98 -1.97
N VAL A 563 -12.12 7.19 -1.58
CA VAL A 563 -12.81 8.44 -1.93
C VAL A 563 -11.95 9.39 -2.76
N ALA A 564 -10.64 9.36 -2.56
CA ALA A 564 -9.70 10.20 -3.29
C ALA A 564 -8.37 9.47 -3.54
N GLU A 565 -7.53 10.09 -4.33
CA GLU A 565 -6.15 9.68 -4.56
C GLU A 565 -5.25 10.87 -4.84
N TYR A 566 -3.96 10.70 -4.57
CA TYR A 566 -2.91 11.58 -5.05
C TYR A 566 -1.93 10.71 -5.86
N ALA A 567 -1.79 11.04 -7.13
CA ALA A 567 -0.97 10.29 -8.07
C ALA A 567 -0.16 11.25 -8.93
N VAL A 568 1.15 11.34 -8.67
CA VAL A 568 2.07 12.07 -9.56
C VAL A 568 2.75 11.10 -10.53
N PRO A 569 2.87 11.45 -11.83
CA PRO A 569 3.39 10.53 -12.84
C PRO A 569 4.87 10.14 -12.68
N GLU A 570 5.67 10.98 -12.01
CA GLU A 570 7.13 10.88 -12.02
C GLU A 570 7.77 10.05 -10.89
N ALA A 571 7.00 9.64 -9.88
CA ALA A 571 7.55 9.06 -8.65
C ALA A 571 6.49 8.23 -7.87
N GLY A 572 6.81 7.79 -6.64
CA GLY A 572 5.91 6.98 -5.80
C GLY A 572 5.85 7.42 -4.36
N SER A 573 4.69 7.21 -3.72
CA SER A 573 4.48 7.43 -2.29
C SER A 573 5.33 6.51 -1.42
N HIS A 574 5.65 6.98 -0.21
CA HIS A 574 6.23 6.19 0.84
C HIS A 574 5.59 6.54 2.20
N ASN A 575 6.37 6.70 3.26
CA ASN A 575 5.87 6.97 4.60
C ASN A 575 5.30 8.38 4.69
N MET A 576 4.20 8.49 5.45
CA MET A 576 3.37 9.68 5.50
C MET A 576 2.92 9.97 6.91
N TRP A 577 2.72 11.26 7.17
CA TRP A 577 2.24 11.78 8.43
C TRP A 577 1.18 12.84 8.18
N VAL A 578 0.19 12.94 9.05
CA VAL A 578 -0.83 14.00 8.98
C VAL A 578 -0.93 14.72 10.31
N GLU A 579 -0.76 16.04 10.29
CA GLU A 579 -0.93 16.92 11.43
C GLU A 579 -1.68 18.20 11.00
N ASN A 580 -2.68 18.62 11.77
CA ASN A 580 -3.37 19.90 11.55
C ASN A 580 -3.89 20.08 10.11
N ASP A 581 -4.48 19.02 9.55
CA ASP A 581 -4.99 18.97 8.17
C ASP A 581 -3.92 19.14 7.07
N ILE A 582 -2.64 18.97 7.42
CA ILE A 582 -1.53 18.93 6.47
C ILE A 582 -0.91 17.54 6.47
N LEU A 583 -0.79 16.94 5.28
CA LEU A 583 -0.10 15.68 5.07
C LEU A 583 1.32 15.96 4.61
N TYR A 584 2.29 15.29 5.22
CA TYR A 584 3.70 15.27 4.85
C TYR A 584 4.06 13.85 4.43
N MET A 585 4.77 13.68 3.32
CA MET A 585 5.17 12.34 2.89
C MET A 585 6.50 12.32 2.15
N GLY A 586 7.21 11.21 2.29
CA GLY A 586 8.25 10.82 1.36
C GLY A 586 7.64 10.41 0.03
N TYR A 587 8.30 10.78 -1.07
CA TYR A 587 7.86 10.42 -2.42
C TYR A 587 9.01 9.92 -3.30
N TYR A 588 9.96 9.20 -2.71
CA TYR A 588 11.16 8.67 -3.35
C TYR A 588 11.86 9.70 -4.24
N THR A 589 12.00 9.41 -5.54
CA THR A 589 12.62 10.28 -6.54
C THR A 589 11.84 11.55 -6.82
N GLY A 590 10.62 11.66 -6.28
CA GLY A 590 9.82 12.87 -6.27
C GLY A 590 10.33 13.88 -5.25
N GLY A 591 10.97 13.44 -4.16
CA GLY A 591 11.33 14.24 -3.01
C GLY A 591 10.24 14.26 -1.93
N GLY A 592 10.35 15.17 -0.96
CA GLY A 592 9.30 15.40 0.04
C GLY A 592 8.09 16.11 -0.54
N ARG A 593 6.88 15.77 -0.06
CA ARG A 593 5.61 16.34 -0.49
C ARG A 593 4.79 16.82 0.70
N VAL A 594 4.09 17.93 0.51
CA VAL A 594 3.20 18.53 1.51
C VAL A 594 1.85 18.82 0.87
N LEU A 595 0.77 18.29 1.46
CA LEU A 595 -0.59 18.39 0.93
C LEU A 595 -1.55 19.01 1.95
N ASP A 596 -2.45 19.88 1.49
CA ASP A 596 -3.63 20.34 2.23
C ASP A 596 -4.72 19.27 2.16
N VAL A 597 -4.89 18.52 3.25
CA VAL A 597 -5.92 17.47 3.40
C VAL A 597 -7.11 17.94 4.23
N SER A 598 -7.35 19.26 4.30
CA SER A 598 -8.48 19.83 5.02
C SER A 598 -9.82 19.62 4.31
N GLY A 599 -10.89 19.61 5.11
CA GLY A 599 -12.26 19.42 4.64
C GLY A 599 -12.55 17.98 4.22
N GLU A 600 -13.60 17.81 3.43
CA GLU A 600 -13.94 16.52 2.84
C GLU A 600 -13.08 16.27 1.60
N LEU A 601 -12.60 15.03 1.44
CA LEU A 601 -11.70 14.62 0.37
C LEU A 601 -12.42 13.69 -0.62
N ARG A 602 -12.44 14.08 -1.90
CA ARG A 602 -12.92 13.28 -3.02
C ARG A 602 -12.07 13.54 -4.26
N GLY A 603 -11.91 12.58 -5.16
CA GLY A 603 -11.28 12.78 -6.47
C GLY A 603 -9.75 12.79 -6.48
N ASP A 604 -9.16 13.46 -7.48
CA ASP A 604 -7.72 13.53 -7.73
C ASP A 604 -7.09 14.76 -7.04
N LEU A 605 -6.49 14.54 -5.87
CA LEU A 605 -5.92 15.59 -5.04
C LEU A 605 -4.76 16.33 -5.74
N TYR A 606 -4.01 15.66 -6.62
CA TYR A 606 -2.92 16.31 -7.35
C TYR A 606 -3.48 17.35 -8.32
N ARG A 607 -4.51 16.99 -9.10
CA ARG A 607 -5.16 17.90 -10.06
C ARG A 607 -5.92 19.04 -9.39
N GLN A 608 -6.38 18.85 -8.15
CA GLN A 608 -7.04 19.89 -7.35
C GLN A 608 -6.09 21.01 -6.89
N GLY A 609 -4.78 20.81 -7.01
CA GLY A 609 -3.79 21.71 -6.40
C GLY A 609 -3.77 21.60 -4.88
N ARG A 610 -4.01 20.39 -4.34
CA ARG A 610 -3.90 20.11 -2.90
C ARG A 610 -2.44 19.99 -2.47
N GLU A 611 -1.50 19.74 -3.38
CA GLU A 611 -0.08 19.88 -3.08
C GLU A 611 0.25 21.35 -2.84
N ILE A 612 0.74 21.64 -1.63
CA ILE A 612 1.07 22.99 -1.18
C ILE A 612 2.58 23.21 -1.02
N GLY A 613 3.39 22.15 -1.00
CA GLY A 613 4.85 22.26 -0.85
C GLY A 613 5.58 21.04 -1.38
N ARG A 614 6.78 21.26 -1.94
CA ARG A 614 7.64 20.21 -2.50
C ARG A 614 9.10 20.45 -2.15
N LEU A 615 9.72 19.49 -1.48
CA LEU A 615 11.14 19.47 -1.16
C LEU A 615 11.89 18.59 -2.17
N TRP A 616 12.93 19.10 -2.82
CA TRP A 616 13.88 18.27 -3.54
C TRP A 616 15.11 17.98 -2.67
N ALA A 617 15.18 16.79 -2.09
CA ALA A 617 16.25 16.37 -1.17
C ALA A 617 17.51 15.83 -1.91
N GLY A 618 17.92 16.48 -2.99
CA GLY A 618 19.15 16.11 -3.71
C GLY A 618 20.35 16.91 -3.22
N ASP A 619 21.45 16.23 -2.89
CA ASP A 619 22.70 16.85 -2.42
C ASP A 619 23.91 16.32 -3.21
N PRO A 620 24.81 17.16 -3.75
CA PRO A 620 26.00 16.72 -4.48
C PRO A 620 27.00 15.90 -3.65
N ASP A 621 26.99 16.05 -2.32
CA ASP A 621 27.89 15.37 -1.39
C ASP A 621 27.25 14.16 -0.68
N ALA A 622 25.99 13.85 -1.00
CA ALA A 622 25.26 12.69 -0.47
C ALA A 622 25.88 11.35 -0.89
N PHE A 623 25.46 10.27 -0.23
CA PHE A 623 25.82 8.89 -0.61
C PHE A 623 25.59 8.63 -2.11
N ARG A 624 24.50 9.18 -2.66
CA ARG A 624 24.23 9.26 -4.11
C ARG A 624 24.04 10.72 -4.52
N PRO A 625 25.06 11.33 -5.14
CA PRO A 625 25.04 12.74 -5.50
C PRO A 625 23.80 13.16 -6.32
N ASN A 626 23.13 14.22 -5.86
CA ASN A 626 21.99 14.90 -6.48
C ASN A 626 20.74 14.03 -6.75
N LEU A 627 20.69 12.82 -6.17
CA LEU A 627 19.56 11.92 -6.32
C LEU A 627 18.71 11.93 -5.04
N SER A 628 17.55 12.58 -5.11
CA SER A 628 16.54 12.44 -4.05
C SER A 628 15.94 11.04 -4.08
N PHE A 629 15.74 10.51 -2.88
CA PHE A 629 15.02 9.28 -2.59
C PHE A 629 14.40 9.41 -1.19
N THR A 630 13.46 10.36 -1.05
CA THR A 630 12.87 10.73 0.24
C THR A 630 11.95 9.62 0.75
N TRP A 631 12.21 9.17 1.97
CA TRP A 631 11.60 8.01 2.60
C TRP A 631 10.35 8.38 3.40
N GLY A 632 10.40 9.46 4.16
CA GLY A 632 9.31 9.84 5.03
C GLY A 632 9.33 11.32 5.37
N ALA A 633 8.49 11.65 6.34
CA ALA A 633 8.49 12.96 6.96
C ALA A 633 7.82 12.88 8.34
N GLN A 634 8.33 13.62 9.31
CA GLN A 634 7.68 13.80 10.60
C GLN A 634 7.58 15.30 10.97
N PRO A 635 6.37 15.84 11.18
CA PRO A 635 6.21 17.16 11.77
C PRO A 635 6.54 17.13 13.27
N HIS A 636 7.28 18.13 13.73
CA HIS A 636 7.64 18.28 15.14
C HIS A 636 7.94 19.74 15.47
N ASN A 637 7.35 20.25 16.56
CA ASN A 637 7.55 21.63 17.07
C ASN A 637 7.41 22.74 15.99
N GLY A 638 6.46 22.59 15.06
CA GLY A 638 6.22 23.55 13.98
C GLY A 638 7.23 23.51 12.82
N LEU A 639 8.12 22.51 12.82
CA LEU A 639 9.01 22.16 11.73
C LEU A 639 8.58 20.82 11.13
N VAL A 640 9.17 20.49 9.99
CA VAL A 640 9.02 19.19 9.33
C VAL A 640 10.41 18.64 9.08
N TYR A 641 10.62 17.42 9.55
CA TYR A 641 11.82 16.64 9.29
C TYR A 641 11.47 15.75 8.08
N PHE A 642 12.34 15.73 7.09
CA PHE A 642 12.26 14.81 5.95
C PHE A 642 13.54 13.99 5.92
N ASN A 643 13.43 12.69 6.09
CA ASN A 643 14.51 11.73 5.85
C ASN A 643 14.59 11.37 4.37
N ASP A 644 15.79 11.54 3.82
CA ASP A 644 16.15 11.08 2.50
C ASP A 644 17.22 10.01 2.58
N VAL A 645 16.96 8.88 1.93
CA VAL A 645 17.82 7.69 1.97
C VAL A 645 19.25 8.01 1.59
N ASN A 646 19.47 8.94 0.65
CA ASN A 646 20.80 9.24 0.16
C ASN A 646 21.45 10.41 0.90
N SER A 647 20.67 11.40 1.32
CA SER A 647 21.19 12.69 1.77
C SER A 647 20.97 13.02 3.24
N GLY A 648 20.29 12.16 4.00
CA GLY A 648 20.05 12.34 5.43
C GLY A 648 18.81 13.19 5.74
N ILE A 649 18.82 13.91 6.86
CA ILE A 649 17.65 14.66 7.34
C ILE A 649 17.67 16.09 6.79
N TRP A 650 16.52 16.53 6.30
CA TRP A 650 16.22 17.91 5.90
C TRP A 650 15.17 18.50 6.84
N ILE A 651 15.51 19.59 7.50
CA ILE A 651 14.64 20.24 8.48
C ILE A 651 14.09 21.51 7.85
N VAL A 652 12.79 21.55 7.61
CA VAL A 652 12.13 22.66 6.92
C VAL A 652 11.00 23.24 7.73
N LYS A 653 10.67 24.49 7.44
CA LYS A 653 9.49 25.18 7.96
C LYS A 653 8.52 25.46 6.83
N LEU A 654 7.26 25.12 7.04
CA LEU A 654 6.20 25.44 6.09
C LEU A 654 5.81 26.93 6.25
N GLY A 655 6.26 27.75 5.30
CA GLY A 655 6.11 29.21 5.30
C GLY A 655 4.70 29.71 5.00
N ALA A 656 4.58 31.01 4.74
CA ALA A 656 3.30 31.63 4.38
C ALA A 656 2.83 31.21 2.97
N PRO A 657 1.52 31.35 2.65
CA PRO A 657 1.01 31.16 1.30
C PRO A 657 1.72 32.05 0.27
N ILE A 658 1.99 31.50 -0.91
CA ILE A 658 2.64 32.19 -2.03
C ILE A 658 1.79 32.06 -3.31
N THR A 659 1.98 33.00 -4.23
CA THR A 659 1.14 33.09 -5.43
C THR A 659 1.53 32.09 -6.53
N LYS A 660 2.81 31.65 -6.60
CA LYS A 660 3.36 30.53 -7.41
C LYS A 660 4.79 30.14 -6.96
N GLY A 661 5.15 28.86 -7.09
CA GLY A 661 6.53 28.36 -7.09
C GLY A 661 6.97 27.66 -5.80
N SER A 662 6.26 26.61 -5.37
CA SER A 662 6.59 25.85 -4.14
C SER A 662 7.71 24.82 -4.26
N THR A 663 8.31 24.64 -5.45
CA THR A 663 9.42 23.70 -5.68
C THR A 663 10.75 24.33 -5.24
N THR A 664 11.42 23.73 -4.25
CA THR A 664 12.82 24.09 -3.97
C THR A 664 13.72 23.65 -5.14
N SER A 665 14.72 24.47 -5.50
CA SER A 665 15.73 24.05 -6.49
C SER A 665 16.63 22.97 -5.87
N PRO A 666 17.35 22.15 -6.68
CA PRO A 666 18.35 21.25 -6.12
C PRO A 666 19.37 21.96 -5.23
N GLY A 667 19.52 21.51 -4.00
CA GLY A 667 20.44 22.10 -3.01
C GLY A 667 19.97 23.42 -2.37
N GLN A 668 18.69 23.80 -2.52
CA GLN A 668 18.07 24.94 -1.85
C GLN A 668 17.07 24.52 -0.77
#